data_AF-A0A2P8FIV4-F1
#
_entry.id   AF-A0A2P8FIV4-F1
#
_cell.length_a   1.000
_cell.length_b   1.000
_cell.length_c   1.000
_cell.angle_alpha   90.00
_cell.angle_beta   90.00
_cell.angle_gamma   90.00
#
_symmetry.space_group_name_H-M   'P 1'
#
loop_
_entity.id
_entity.type
_entity.pdbx_description
1 polymer ?
#
loop_
_entity_poly.entity_id
_entity_poly.type
_entity_poly.pdbx_seq_one_letter_code
_entity_poly.pdbx_strand_id
1 'polypeptide(L)'
;MKLPERYILWKLTNDRRKVPCDERGVAINPYDPLRWMTFEAATSKSGTSKGLRIGWVLSRKDDTRLYGPNDGWFFLDLDKCRQSGEWTPEAQSVFTAFKGALGEVSVSGMGLHVIGRFDPQMLQNRRNKWDGWLEFYSDKRFVALSDNGLSVIGDKGDGLTDCTEALKALVPFRNDPKAAMASTGLLASTSLQNSGLPEGADPNYSGPENDEELIDLALQSGGGAAAKFGMKACFRDLWEAREETLRKHYPSPTDDGFDHSSADLALMNHLAFWTGKDRRRMDRLFRRSGLMRDKYELRADYHINTIQYAIRSCEQVYQGGNQGSEANAEPHALMPDHQLALTLFEQHWRGRGFYIPERDRWAFWKEGRWQLSSNKQEALTRVRTQLAQVRTIGIEKVAQQRKRLGQKKSIDDIAALMKSTPGASKPLAEWDADPLELGTPSSVIDLRTGQARPRKREDFLLNSTSCDPGMPGFEPTNWFRFLSEITKNDPELIEFLQRLAGYAATGSTKEQMLFFALGTGRNGKGTFLNTIGEILGNDYTVMLSNAVVTEQKFDRHPTELAALVGKRLARVSEIPVAKAWAEATLKQITGGDPLTARHMRQDPFVFTPQCTLIIDANNAPHVRGIDEAFRRRIQIIPFDVTISPNRVDPDLPAKLRREAPMILAWIVEGAAKWCSSGLRIPKCVTNTTSSYLDQQDEFRQFLDERFDLDPKEWVDNATLREQHTYFMDERGGHSWKQHHISEEMRKRGFVSCKSGSKRGWRGLKPKITPQVAMMPGLSP
;
A
#
# COMPACT_ATOMS: atom_id res chain seq x y z
N MET A 1 -26.07 -11.35 6.51
CA MET A 1 -25.86 -12.14 5.27
C MET A 1 -27.09 -13.00 5.04
N LYS A 2 -27.62 -13.05 3.81
CA LYS A 2 -28.87 -13.75 3.46
C LYS A 2 -28.71 -15.25 3.12
N LEU A 3 -27.60 -15.89 3.51
CA LEU A 3 -27.51 -17.35 3.38
C LEU A 3 -28.32 -18.03 4.51
N PRO A 4 -28.97 -19.17 4.24
CA PRO A 4 -29.56 -20.03 5.26
C PRO A 4 -28.59 -20.32 6.41
N GLU A 5 -29.13 -20.48 7.63
CA GLU A 5 -28.38 -20.76 8.86
C GLU A 5 -27.80 -22.18 8.89
N ARG A 6 -26.85 -22.41 8.00
CA ARG A 6 -26.14 -23.67 7.77
C ARG A 6 -24.64 -23.47 7.83
N TYR A 7 -24.21 -22.60 8.74
CA TYR A 7 -22.79 -22.29 8.94
C TYR A 7 -22.14 -23.37 9.79
N ILE A 8 -20.85 -23.59 9.54
CA ILE A 8 -20.00 -24.52 10.27
C ILE A 8 -18.63 -23.89 10.49
N LEU A 9 -17.80 -24.51 11.33
CA LEU A 9 -16.39 -24.18 11.42
C LEU A 9 -15.58 -25.17 10.59
N TRP A 10 -14.43 -24.73 10.11
CA TRP A 10 -13.44 -25.58 9.48
C TRP A 10 -12.02 -25.10 9.82
N LYS A 11 -11.05 -26.01 9.72
CA LYS A 11 -9.63 -25.71 9.92
C LYS A 11 -8.80 -26.17 8.73
N LEU A 12 -7.68 -25.48 8.52
CA LEU A 12 -6.67 -25.90 7.55
C LEU A 12 -5.68 -26.83 8.26
N THR A 13 -5.55 -28.07 7.79
CA THR A 13 -4.57 -29.03 8.31
C THR A 13 -3.19 -28.79 7.70
N ASN A 14 -2.13 -29.35 8.30
CA ASN A 14 -0.74 -29.17 7.85
C ASN A 14 -0.50 -29.64 6.41
N ASP A 15 -1.27 -30.60 5.93
CA ASP A 15 -1.30 -31.09 4.55
C ASP A 15 -2.20 -30.26 3.62
N ARG A 16 -2.58 -29.05 4.04
CA ARG A 16 -3.41 -28.08 3.32
C ARG A 16 -4.83 -28.56 2.99
N ARG A 17 -5.35 -29.58 3.68
CA ARG A 17 -6.76 -29.96 3.55
C ARG A 17 -7.66 -29.06 4.39
N LYS A 18 -8.83 -28.74 3.85
CA LYS A 18 -9.88 -27.98 4.55
C LYS A 18 -10.80 -28.99 5.23
N VAL A 19 -10.80 -29.02 6.56
CA VAL A 19 -11.52 -30.04 7.35
C VAL A 19 -12.62 -29.37 8.18
N PRO A 20 -13.92 -29.68 7.95
CA PRO A 20 -15.01 -29.28 8.84
C PRO A 20 -14.78 -29.75 10.26
N CYS A 21 -14.95 -28.87 11.23
CA CYS A 21 -14.69 -29.19 12.64
C CYS A 21 -15.62 -28.49 13.61
N ASP A 22 -15.62 -28.94 14.86
CA ASP A 22 -16.26 -28.24 15.97
C ASP A 22 -15.36 -27.13 16.55
N GLU A 23 -15.82 -26.47 17.61
CA GLU A 23 -15.11 -25.38 18.31
C GLU A 23 -13.80 -25.83 19.01
N ARG A 24 -13.58 -27.14 19.14
CA ARG A 24 -12.34 -27.73 19.66
C ARG A 24 -11.41 -28.17 18.53
N GLY A 25 -11.81 -27.99 17.28
CA GLY A 25 -11.06 -28.40 16.10
C GLY A 25 -11.15 -29.90 15.81
N VAL A 26 -12.11 -30.62 16.39
CA VAL A 26 -12.35 -32.05 16.09
C VAL A 26 -13.18 -32.16 14.82
N ALA A 27 -12.81 -33.08 13.91
CA ALA A 27 -13.50 -33.23 12.65
C ALA A 27 -14.97 -33.63 12.84
N ILE A 28 -15.87 -33.02 12.07
CA ILE A 28 -17.31 -33.30 12.10
C ILE A 28 -17.82 -33.72 10.73
N ASN A 29 -18.99 -34.36 10.70
CA ASN A 29 -19.76 -34.49 9.47
C ASN A 29 -20.44 -33.14 9.16
N PRO A 30 -20.07 -32.44 8.06
CA PRO A 30 -20.67 -31.14 7.74
C PRO A 30 -22.15 -31.25 7.32
N TYR A 31 -22.63 -32.45 6.97
CA TYR A 31 -24.00 -32.67 6.50
C TYR A 31 -24.97 -33.06 7.61
N ASP A 32 -24.51 -33.10 8.86
CA ASP A 32 -25.37 -33.29 10.03
C ASP A 32 -25.99 -31.94 10.44
N PRO A 33 -27.33 -31.75 10.31
CA PRO A 33 -27.98 -30.49 10.63
C PRO A 33 -27.81 -30.05 12.09
N LEU A 34 -27.53 -30.98 13.02
CA LEU A 34 -27.26 -30.66 14.42
C LEU A 34 -25.93 -29.93 14.63
N ARG A 35 -25.07 -29.92 13.61
CA ARG A 35 -23.78 -29.22 13.63
C ARG A 35 -23.82 -27.83 13.00
N TRP A 36 -24.94 -27.47 12.38
CA TRP A 36 -25.13 -26.17 11.77
C TRP A 36 -25.40 -25.11 12.82
N MET A 37 -24.97 -23.88 12.55
CA MET A 37 -25.15 -22.75 13.44
C MET A 37 -25.49 -21.48 12.67
N THR A 38 -25.93 -20.47 13.42
CA THR A 38 -26.14 -19.12 12.89
C THR A 38 -24.80 -18.48 12.50
N PHE A 39 -24.84 -17.48 11.63
CA PHE A 39 -23.63 -16.75 11.26
C PHE A 39 -22.93 -16.09 12.46
N GLU A 40 -23.72 -15.56 13.41
CA GLU A 40 -23.22 -14.95 14.63
C GLU A 40 -22.53 -15.97 15.55
N ALA A 41 -23.11 -17.17 15.69
CA ALA A 41 -22.51 -18.26 16.43
C ALA A 41 -21.21 -18.74 15.76
N ALA A 42 -21.17 -18.85 14.43
CA ALA A 42 -19.94 -19.18 13.71
C ALA A 42 -18.86 -18.12 13.89
N THR A 43 -19.24 -16.84 13.83
CA THR A 43 -18.32 -15.69 13.97
C THR A 43 -17.71 -15.66 15.38
N SER A 44 -18.53 -15.77 16.42
CA SER A 44 -18.06 -15.77 17.82
C SER A 44 -17.16 -16.95 18.17
N LYS A 45 -17.30 -18.08 17.47
CA LYS A 45 -16.50 -19.30 17.69
C LYS A 45 -15.27 -19.40 16.76
N SER A 46 -15.25 -18.64 15.67
CA SER A 46 -14.10 -18.52 14.75
C SER A 46 -12.99 -17.63 15.30
N GLY A 47 -11.78 -17.67 14.71
CA GLY A 47 -10.71 -16.75 15.08
C GLY A 47 -9.30 -17.23 14.73
N THR A 48 -8.44 -16.30 14.31
CA THR A 48 -7.04 -16.53 13.92
C THR A 48 -6.19 -17.15 15.03
N SER A 49 -6.48 -16.82 16.31
CA SER A 49 -5.81 -17.43 17.47
C SER A 49 -6.14 -18.91 17.67
N LYS A 50 -7.26 -19.39 17.11
CA LYS A 50 -7.72 -20.79 17.20
C LYS A 50 -7.50 -21.57 15.90
N GLY A 51 -7.10 -20.91 14.80
CA GLY A 51 -6.97 -21.53 13.48
C GLY A 51 -8.29 -22.00 12.87
N LEU A 52 -9.43 -21.50 13.38
CA LEU A 52 -10.78 -21.87 12.95
C LEU A 52 -11.37 -20.78 12.05
N ARG A 53 -11.96 -21.20 10.94
CA ARG A 53 -12.55 -20.35 9.91
C ARG A 53 -14.00 -20.76 9.66
N ILE A 54 -14.78 -19.87 9.05
CA ILE A 54 -16.21 -20.08 8.78
C ILE A 54 -16.40 -20.82 7.46
N GLY A 55 -17.31 -21.79 7.45
CA GLY A 55 -17.78 -22.46 6.25
C GLY A 55 -19.30 -22.45 6.19
N TRP A 56 -19.84 -22.81 5.03
CA TRP A 56 -21.29 -22.88 4.79
C TRP A 56 -21.65 -24.14 4.00
N VAL A 57 -22.81 -24.74 4.27
CA VAL A 57 -23.17 -26.06 3.72
C VAL A 57 -24.32 -25.97 2.72
N LEU A 58 -24.13 -26.57 1.54
CA LEU A 58 -25.18 -26.84 0.57
C LEU A 58 -25.97 -28.08 0.97
N SER A 59 -27.29 -27.93 1.04
CA SER A 59 -28.20 -29.02 1.36
C SER A 59 -29.48 -28.90 0.53
N ARG A 60 -29.58 -29.73 -0.51
CA ARG A 60 -30.75 -29.76 -1.39
C ARG A 60 -32.00 -30.16 -0.63
N LYS A 61 -31.88 -31.08 0.32
CA LYS A 61 -32.99 -31.51 1.18
C LYS A 61 -33.56 -30.32 1.98
N ASP A 62 -32.69 -29.49 2.52
CA ASP A 62 -33.09 -28.34 3.33
C ASP A 62 -33.61 -27.18 2.46
N ASP A 63 -33.00 -26.97 1.29
CA ASP A 63 -33.51 -26.00 0.30
C ASP A 63 -34.92 -26.36 -0.16
N THR A 64 -35.18 -27.62 -0.52
CA THR A 64 -36.52 -28.08 -0.93
C THR A 64 -37.55 -27.88 0.19
N ARG A 65 -37.15 -28.03 1.46
CA ARG A 65 -38.02 -27.81 2.61
C ARG A 65 -38.34 -26.32 2.83
N LEU A 66 -37.37 -25.43 2.61
CA LEU A 66 -37.51 -23.99 2.87
C LEU A 66 -38.13 -23.23 1.70
N TYR A 67 -37.84 -23.64 0.47
CA TYR A 67 -38.13 -22.87 -0.75
C TYR A 67 -38.93 -23.66 -1.81
N GLY A 68 -39.14 -24.96 -1.59
CA GLY A 68 -39.77 -25.84 -2.57
C GLY A 68 -38.78 -26.44 -3.59
N PRO A 69 -39.25 -27.36 -4.44
CA PRO A 69 -38.38 -28.15 -5.32
C PRO A 69 -37.79 -27.36 -6.50
N ASN A 70 -38.25 -26.13 -6.78
CA ASN A 70 -37.83 -25.35 -7.94
C ASN A 70 -36.94 -24.17 -7.57
N ASP A 71 -36.49 -24.10 -6.31
CA ASP A 71 -35.67 -23.00 -5.84
C ASP A 71 -34.66 -23.53 -4.83
N GLY A 72 -33.38 -23.20 -5.03
CA GLY A 72 -32.27 -23.74 -4.25
C GLY A 72 -31.01 -22.91 -4.37
N TRP A 73 -29.98 -23.32 -3.64
CA TRP A 73 -28.67 -22.68 -3.68
C TRP A 73 -27.67 -23.51 -4.46
N PHE A 74 -26.84 -22.84 -5.25
CA PHE A 74 -25.68 -23.47 -5.89
C PHE A 74 -24.37 -22.85 -5.39
N PHE A 75 -23.30 -23.56 -5.67
CA PHE A 75 -21.93 -23.11 -5.51
C PHE A 75 -21.13 -23.43 -6.77
N LEU A 76 -20.42 -22.43 -7.27
CA LEU A 76 -19.51 -22.53 -8.40
C LEU A 76 -18.10 -22.14 -7.92
N ASP A 77 -17.14 -23.03 -8.15
CA ASP A 77 -15.72 -22.88 -7.78
C ASP A 77 -14.88 -22.70 -9.05
N LEU A 78 -14.19 -21.58 -9.17
CA LEU A 78 -13.28 -21.24 -10.27
C LEU A 78 -11.84 -21.41 -9.75
N ASP A 79 -11.29 -22.60 -9.90
CA ASP A 79 -9.97 -22.98 -9.39
C ASP A 79 -8.82 -22.41 -10.23
N LYS A 80 -7.75 -21.95 -9.56
CA LYS A 80 -6.48 -21.53 -10.21
C LYS A 80 -6.66 -20.55 -11.38
N CYS A 81 -7.65 -19.67 -11.31
CA CYS A 81 -8.01 -18.74 -12.37
C CYS A 81 -7.26 -17.39 -12.29
N ARG A 82 -6.19 -17.33 -11.50
CA ARG A 82 -5.32 -16.17 -11.31
C ARG A 82 -3.92 -16.44 -11.83
N GLN A 83 -3.42 -15.54 -12.69
CA GLN A 83 -2.08 -15.62 -13.29
C GLN A 83 -1.37 -14.28 -13.14
N SER A 84 -0.10 -14.30 -12.70
CA SER A 84 0.71 -13.09 -12.51
C SER A 84 0.06 -11.99 -11.65
N GLY A 85 -0.84 -12.37 -10.74
CA GLY A 85 -1.57 -11.44 -9.86
C GLY A 85 -2.92 -10.96 -10.39
N GLU A 86 -3.26 -11.24 -11.65
CA GLU A 86 -4.50 -10.84 -12.31
C GLU A 86 -5.44 -12.03 -12.56
N TRP A 87 -6.75 -11.78 -12.61
CA TRP A 87 -7.75 -12.79 -12.99
C TRP A 87 -7.72 -13.00 -14.49
N THR A 88 -7.77 -14.25 -14.92
CA THR A 88 -7.86 -14.58 -16.35
C THR A 88 -9.13 -13.97 -16.99
N PRO A 89 -9.07 -13.49 -18.24
CA PRO A 89 -10.24 -12.91 -18.93
C PRO A 89 -11.46 -13.84 -18.95
N GLU A 90 -11.23 -15.15 -19.03
CA GLU A 90 -12.29 -16.17 -18.99
C GLU A 90 -12.95 -16.22 -17.62
N ALA A 91 -12.16 -16.18 -16.54
CA ALA A 91 -12.69 -16.19 -15.19
C ALA A 91 -13.44 -14.90 -14.86
N GLN A 92 -12.96 -13.76 -15.33
CA GLN A 92 -13.70 -12.50 -15.25
C GLN A 92 -15.04 -12.61 -15.98
N SER A 93 -15.03 -13.14 -17.21
CA SER A 93 -16.24 -13.30 -18.02
C SER A 93 -17.26 -14.23 -17.34
N VAL A 94 -16.81 -15.38 -16.83
CA VAL A 94 -17.65 -16.33 -16.09
C VAL A 94 -18.17 -15.69 -14.81
N PHE A 95 -17.33 -15.01 -14.03
CA PHE A 95 -17.72 -14.38 -12.78
C PHE A 95 -18.76 -13.28 -13.01
N THR A 96 -18.55 -12.41 -14.01
CA THR A 96 -19.49 -11.34 -14.38
C THR A 96 -20.82 -11.86 -14.93
N ALA A 97 -20.86 -13.05 -15.53
CA ALA A 97 -22.10 -13.68 -15.99
C ALA A 97 -23.09 -13.97 -14.84
N PHE A 98 -22.62 -14.00 -13.59
CA PHE A 98 -23.44 -14.18 -12.38
C PHE A 98 -23.70 -12.87 -11.62
N LYS A 99 -23.82 -11.75 -12.35
CA LYS A 99 -24.21 -10.46 -11.75
C LYS A 99 -25.47 -10.62 -10.89
N GLY A 100 -25.39 -10.17 -9.64
CA GLY A 100 -26.47 -10.29 -8.64
C GLY A 100 -26.38 -11.51 -7.71
N ALA A 101 -25.54 -12.51 -8.02
CA ALA A 101 -25.17 -13.57 -7.09
C ALA A 101 -24.15 -13.07 -6.04
N LEU A 102 -23.84 -13.89 -5.03
CA LEU A 102 -22.75 -13.65 -4.10
C LEU A 102 -21.45 -14.21 -4.66
N GLY A 103 -20.35 -13.50 -4.46
CA GLY A 103 -19.02 -13.95 -4.84
C GLY A 103 -17.96 -13.56 -3.83
N GLU A 104 -16.87 -14.31 -3.82
CA GLU A 104 -15.68 -14.04 -3.02
C GLU A 104 -14.41 -14.56 -3.70
N VAL A 105 -13.26 -14.06 -3.23
CA VAL A 105 -11.96 -14.66 -3.55
C VAL A 105 -11.75 -15.86 -2.62
N SER A 106 -11.54 -17.04 -3.20
CA SER A 106 -11.31 -18.29 -2.44
C SER A 106 -10.13 -18.17 -1.46
N VAL A 107 -10.12 -19.04 -0.45
CA VAL A 107 -9.08 -19.05 0.61
C VAL A 107 -7.65 -19.19 0.07
N SER A 108 -7.46 -19.80 -1.11
CA SER A 108 -6.13 -19.95 -1.71
C SER A 108 -5.60 -18.63 -2.32
N GLY A 109 -6.46 -17.63 -2.53
CA GLY A 109 -6.16 -16.40 -3.25
C GLY A 109 -6.03 -16.57 -4.78
N MET A 110 -6.16 -17.80 -5.28
CA MET A 110 -5.95 -18.20 -6.67
C MET A 110 -7.24 -18.56 -7.41
N GLY A 111 -8.37 -18.64 -6.71
CA GLY A 111 -9.68 -18.98 -7.28
C GLY A 111 -10.79 -18.06 -6.84
N LEU A 112 -11.93 -18.11 -7.53
CA LEU A 112 -13.14 -17.34 -7.24
C LEU A 112 -14.28 -18.29 -6.87
N HIS A 113 -15.13 -17.87 -5.96
CA HIS A 113 -16.35 -18.58 -5.58
C HIS A 113 -17.57 -17.77 -6.01
N VAL A 114 -18.61 -18.45 -6.50
CA VAL A 114 -19.94 -17.86 -6.73
C VAL A 114 -20.99 -18.69 -5.99
N ILE A 115 -21.87 -18.04 -5.24
CA ILE A 115 -23.00 -18.63 -4.52
C ILE A 115 -24.25 -17.86 -4.92
N GLY A 116 -25.28 -18.54 -5.41
CA GLY A 116 -26.51 -17.88 -5.83
C GLY A 116 -27.72 -18.80 -5.82
N ARG A 117 -28.85 -18.24 -6.26
CA ARG A 117 -30.13 -18.95 -6.37
C ARG A 117 -30.29 -19.56 -7.75
N PHE A 118 -30.98 -20.69 -7.84
CA PHE A 118 -31.31 -21.32 -9.12
C PHE A 118 -32.45 -22.33 -8.97
N ASP A 119 -33.08 -22.69 -10.09
CA ASP A 119 -34.02 -23.81 -10.22
C ASP A 119 -33.26 -25.11 -10.50
N PRO A 120 -33.24 -26.07 -9.54
CA PRO A 120 -32.44 -27.26 -9.74
C PRO A 120 -33.14 -28.34 -10.56
N GLN A 121 -34.44 -28.21 -10.84
CA GLN A 121 -35.10 -29.05 -11.85
C GLN A 121 -34.56 -28.76 -13.26
N MET A 122 -34.15 -27.52 -13.50
CA MET A 122 -33.64 -27.06 -14.80
C MET A 122 -32.17 -27.44 -15.07
N LEU A 123 -31.44 -27.95 -14.07
CA LEU A 123 -30.03 -28.37 -14.15
C LEU A 123 -29.81 -29.83 -13.79
N GLN A 124 -30.79 -30.70 -14.07
CA GLN A 124 -30.60 -32.14 -13.97
C GLN A 124 -29.54 -32.62 -14.97
N ASN A 125 -28.82 -33.69 -14.61
CA ASN A 125 -27.80 -34.33 -15.46
C ASN A 125 -26.61 -33.45 -15.89
N ARG A 126 -26.26 -32.43 -15.09
CA ARG A 126 -25.11 -31.54 -15.32
C ARG A 126 -23.81 -32.07 -14.70
N ARG A 127 -22.66 -31.71 -15.28
CA ARG A 127 -21.33 -32.07 -14.77
C ARG A 127 -21.00 -31.27 -13.52
N ASN A 128 -20.29 -31.90 -12.59
CA ASN A 128 -19.80 -31.22 -11.40
C ASN A 128 -18.44 -30.58 -11.64
N LYS A 129 -17.65 -31.04 -12.61
CA LYS A 129 -16.33 -30.49 -12.94
C LYS A 129 -16.11 -30.52 -14.45
N TRP A 130 -15.57 -29.45 -15.01
CA TRP A 130 -15.16 -29.38 -16.42
C TRP A 130 -14.01 -28.38 -16.61
N ASP A 131 -13.34 -28.46 -17.75
CA ASP A 131 -12.17 -27.67 -18.16
C ASP A 131 -10.96 -27.68 -17.19
N GLY A 132 -11.02 -28.49 -16.12
CA GLY A 132 -9.99 -28.61 -15.10
C GLY A 132 -9.91 -27.44 -14.10
N TRP A 133 -10.82 -26.45 -14.19
CA TRP A 133 -10.81 -25.26 -13.35
C TRP A 133 -12.20 -24.77 -12.92
N LEU A 134 -13.28 -25.41 -13.38
CA LEU A 134 -14.65 -25.06 -13.01
C LEU A 134 -15.30 -26.23 -12.28
N GLU A 135 -15.84 -25.99 -11.08
CA GLU A 135 -16.62 -26.96 -10.32
C GLU A 135 -18.01 -26.41 -9.97
N PHE A 136 -19.07 -27.17 -10.23
CA PHE A 136 -20.46 -26.83 -9.88
C PHE A 136 -21.04 -27.83 -8.89
N TYR A 137 -21.65 -27.30 -7.83
CA TYR A 137 -22.29 -28.06 -6.77
C TYR A 137 -23.66 -27.46 -6.40
N SER A 138 -24.64 -28.34 -6.23
CA SER A 138 -26.00 -27.99 -5.78
C SER A 138 -26.45 -28.75 -4.54
N ASP A 139 -25.64 -29.69 -4.07
CA ASP A 139 -25.93 -30.50 -2.88
C ASP A 139 -24.63 -31.08 -2.31
N LYS A 140 -24.66 -31.46 -1.02
CA LYS A 140 -23.60 -32.21 -0.31
C LYS A 140 -22.19 -31.69 -0.58
N ARG A 141 -22.01 -30.38 -0.41
CA ARG A 141 -20.71 -29.71 -0.42
C ARG A 141 -20.69 -28.68 0.70
N PHE A 142 -19.60 -28.62 1.45
CA PHE A 142 -19.34 -27.45 2.27
C PHE A 142 -18.42 -26.50 1.51
N VAL A 143 -18.69 -25.20 1.64
CA VAL A 143 -17.94 -24.09 1.08
C VAL A 143 -17.09 -23.50 2.18
N ALA A 144 -15.78 -23.43 1.97
CA ALA A 144 -14.87 -22.77 2.88
C ALA A 144 -14.86 -21.27 2.57
N LEU A 145 -15.60 -20.49 3.37
CA LEU A 145 -15.68 -19.04 3.19
C LEU A 145 -14.34 -18.40 3.54
N SER A 146 -13.96 -17.40 2.75
CA SER A 146 -12.74 -16.65 2.93
C SER A 146 -12.90 -15.54 3.96
N ASP A 147 -11.76 -15.03 4.45
CA ASP A 147 -11.76 -13.86 5.34
C ASP A 147 -12.08 -12.55 4.58
N ASN A 148 -12.14 -12.60 3.24
CA ASN A 148 -12.51 -11.46 2.40
C ASN A 148 -14.02 -11.20 2.38
N GLY A 149 -14.82 -12.19 2.83
CA GLY A 149 -16.27 -12.11 2.88
C GLY A 149 -16.96 -12.25 1.51
N LEU A 150 -18.26 -12.52 1.56
CA LEU A 150 -19.13 -12.59 0.40
C LEU A 150 -19.67 -11.20 0.04
N SER A 151 -19.54 -10.83 -1.23
CA SER A 151 -20.08 -9.59 -1.81
C SER A 151 -21.00 -9.90 -2.99
N VAL A 152 -21.97 -9.04 -3.27
CA VAL A 152 -22.77 -9.17 -4.50
C VAL A 152 -21.90 -8.90 -5.72
N ILE A 153 -22.00 -9.75 -6.75
CA ILE A 153 -21.28 -9.58 -8.01
C ILE A 153 -21.94 -8.46 -8.81
N GLY A 154 -21.21 -7.37 -9.07
CA GLY A 154 -21.68 -6.20 -9.83
C GLY A 154 -22.44 -5.15 -9.01
N ASP A 155 -22.96 -4.12 -9.69
CA ASP A 155 -23.29 -2.82 -9.06
C ASP A 155 -24.63 -2.74 -8.32
N LYS A 156 -25.52 -3.74 -8.49
CA LYS A 156 -26.86 -3.77 -7.88
C LYS A 156 -27.32 -5.23 -7.66
N GLY A 157 -27.87 -5.51 -6.47
CA GLY A 157 -28.49 -6.79 -6.15
C GLY A 157 -28.49 -7.08 -4.64
N ASP A 158 -29.20 -8.12 -4.24
CA ASP A 158 -29.30 -8.54 -2.83
C ASP A 158 -28.73 -9.95 -2.57
N GLY A 159 -28.02 -10.50 -3.56
CA GLY A 159 -27.44 -11.85 -3.52
C GLY A 159 -28.43 -12.97 -3.81
N LEU A 160 -29.68 -12.65 -4.16
CA LEU A 160 -30.76 -13.62 -4.40
C LEU A 160 -31.14 -13.76 -5.87
N THR A 161 -30.36 -13.21 -6.80
CA THR A 161 -30.65 -13.32 -8.23
C THR A 161 -30.72 -14.78 -8.67
N ASP A 162 -31.79 -15.13 -9.38
CA ASP A 162 -31.92 -16.43 -10.04
C ASP A 162 -30.94 -16.53 -11.20
N CYS A 163 -30.00 -17.46 -11.07
CA CYS A 163 -28.91 -17.70 -12.01
C CYS A 163 -29.17 -18.89 -12.94
N THR A 164 -30.40 -19.40 -13.00
CA THR A 164 -30.75 -20.63 -13.76
C THR A 164 -30.27 -20.58 -15.20
N GLU A 165 -30.54 -19.48 -15.92
CA GLU A 165 -30.16 -19.35 -17.33
C GLU A 165 -28.64 -19.22 -17.52
N ALA A 166 -27.96 -18.47 -16.65
CA ALA A 166 -26.50 -18.37 -16.66
C ALA A 166 -25.85 -19.75 -16.42
N LEU A 167 -26.39 -20.54 -15.49
CA LEU A 167 -25.93 -21.90 -15.23
C LEU A 167 -26.25 -22.87 -16.37
N LYS A 168 -27.39 -22.74 -17.06
CA LYS A 168 -27.71 -23.57 -18.23
C LYS A 168 -26.71 -23.36 -19.37
N ALA A 169 -26.30 -22.11 -19.56
CA ALA A 169 -25.32 -21.72 -20.56
C ALA A 169 -23.90 -22.22 -20.20
N LEU A 170 -23.54 -22.14 -18.92
CA LEU A 170 -22.19 -22.43 -18.45
C LEU A 170 -21.94 -23.92 -18.15
N VAL A 171 -22.85 -24.60 -17.44
CA VAL A 171 -22.60 -25.93 -16.89
C VAL A 171 -22.93 -27.00 -17.93
N PRO A 172 -21.98 -27.83 -18.40
CA PRO A 172 -22.24 -28.82 -19.44
C PRO A 172 -23.02 -30.05 -18.93
N PHE A 173 -23.65 -30.80 -19.85
CA PHE A 173 -24.30 -32.08 -19.55
C PHE A 173 -23.28 -33.21 -19.31
N ARG A 174 -23.62 -34.20 -18.47
CA ARG A 174 -22.72 -35.32 -18.12
C ARG A 174 -22.28 -36.16 -19.32
N ASN A 175 -23.16 -36.40 -20.30
CA ASN A 175 -22.94 -37.43 -21.33
C ASN A 175 -22.96 -36.92 -22.79
N ASP A 176 -22.62 -35.66 -23.07
CA ASP A 176 -22.61 -35.17 -24.46
C ASP A 176 -21.18 -34.94 -24.99
N PRO A 177 -20.68 -35.75 -25.95
CA PRO A 177 -19.42 -35.51 -26.65
C PRO A 177 -19.45 -34.29 -27.58
N LYS A 178 -20.64 -33.83 -28.01
CA LYS A 178 -20.83 -32.71 -28.95
C LYS A 178 -21.07 -31.37 -28.28
N ALA A 179 -21.39 -31.34 -26.98
CA ALA A 179 -21.57 -30.09 -26.23
C ALA A 179 -20.26 -29.38 -25.84
N ALA A 180 -19.09 -30.03 -26.00
CA ALA A 180 -17.78 -29.43 -25.73
C ALA A 180 -17.44 -28.25 -26.67
N MET A 181 -18.20 -28.04 -27.75
CA MET A 181 -18.11 -26.84 -28.62
C MET A 181 -19.30 -25.88 -28.47
N ALA A 182 -20.34 -26.20 -27.69
CA ALA A 182 -21.63 -25.48 -27.74
C ALA A 182 -21.96 -24.66 -26.48
N SER A 183 -21.17 -24.71 -25.40
CA SER A 183 -21.41 -23.93 -24.17
C SER A 183 -20.90 -22.47 -24.23
N THR A 184 -20.67 -21.92 -25.43
CA THR A 184 -20.25 -20.53 -25.66
C THR A 184 -21.25 -19.76 -26.53
N GLY A 185 -22.54 -19.93 -26.25
CA GLY A 185 -23.60 -19.10 -26.84
C GLY A 185 -23.53 -17.61 -26.45
N LEU A 186 -22.72 -17.23 -25.45
CA LEU A 186 -22.47 -15.84 -25.09
C LEU A 186 -21.22 -15.22 -25.78
N LEU A 187 -20.49 -16.00 -26.59
CA LEU A 187 -19.21 -15.61 -27.21
C LEU A 187 -19.24 -15.79 -28.74
N ALA A 188 -20.39 -15.59 -29.38
CA ALA A 188 -20.53 -15.72 -30.83
C ALA A 188 -20.58 -14.36 -31.53
N SER A 189 -19.46 -13.64 -31.51
CA SER A 189 -19.05 -12.81 -32.64
C SER A 189 -17.53 -12.71 -32.66
N THR A 190 -16.92 -13.58 -33.47
CA THR A 190 -15.65 -13.45 -34.23
C THR A 190 -14.92 -14.80 -34.20
N SER A 191 -15.07 -15.54 -35.30
CA SER A 191 -14.22 -16.64 -35.79
C SER A 191 -13.66 -17.69 -34.81
N LEU A 192 -14.07 -18.94 -35.04
CA LEU A 192 -13.40 -20.18 -34.65
C LEU A 192 -11.94 -20.26 -35.14
N GLN A 193 -11.00 -19.61 -34.45
CA GLN A 193 -9.57 -19.91 -34.46
C GLN A 193 -8.99 -19.53 -33.08
N ASN A 194 -8.28 -20.47 -32.44
CA ASN A 194 -7.47 -20.34 -31.21
C ASN A 194 -8.20 -19.96 -29.90
N SER A 195 -8.41 -20.98 -29.06
CA SER A 195 -8.43 -20.81 -27.60
C SER A 195 -7.17 -20.05 -27.17
N GLY A 196 -7.30 -18.97 -26.38
CA GLY A 196 -6.25 -18.00 -26.00
C GLY A 196 -5.03 -18.52 -25.20
N LEU A 197 -4.59 -19.74 -25.43
CA LEU A 197 -3.24 -20.20 -25.14
C LEU A 197 -2.36 -19.84 -26.35
N PRO A 198 -1.16 -19.26 -26.16
CA PRO A 198 -0.27 -18.90 -27.26
C PRO A 198 0.02 -20.11 -28.16
N GLU A 199 -0.03 -19.93 -29.48
CA GLU A 199 0.44 -20.93 -30.44
C GLU A 199 1.98 -20.82 -30.58
N GLY A 200 2.68 -21.93 -30.34
CA GLY A 200 4.14 -21.99 -30.36
C GLY A 200 4.75 -22.15 -28.97
N ALA A 201 6.08 -22.23 -28.91
CA ALA A 201 6.79 -22.27 -27.64
C ALA A 201 6.74 -20.91 -26.92
N ASP A 202 6.67 -20.94 -25.59
CA ASP A 202 6.79 -19.80 -24.69
C ASP A 202 8.02 -18.97 -25.08
N PRO A 203 7.94 -17.62 -25.18
CA PRO A 203 9.07 -16.78 -25.59
C PRO A 203 10.33 -16.95 -24.73
N ASN A 204 10.18 -17.48 -23.53
CA ASN A 204 11.29 -17.76 -22.62
C ASN A 204 11.92 -19.13 -22.86
N TYR A 205 11.46 -19.92 -23.83
CA TYR A 205 12.02 -21.22 -24.17
C TYR A 205 13.29 -21.07 -25.01
N SER A 206 14.37 -21.75 -24.61
CA SER A 206 15.61 -21.80 -25.40
C SER A 206 16.21 -23.20 -25.47
N GLY A 207 15.36 -24.23 -25.50
CA GLY A 207 15.77 -25.63 -25.68
C GLY A 207 15.88 -26.07 -27.13
N PRO A 208 16.36 -27.30 -27.36
CA PRO A 208 16.50 -27.86 -28.71
C PRO A 208 15.18 -27.88 -29.48
N GLU A 209 15.19 -27.44 -30.74
CA GLU A 209 14.05 -27.58 -31.65
C GLU A 209 13.85 -29.03 -32.12
N ASN A 210 14.93 -29.84 -32.10
CA ASN A 210 14.87 -31.25 -32.44
C ASN A 210 14.28 -32.08 -31.29
N ASP A 211 13.29 -32.93 -31.60
CA ASP A 211 12.61 -33.77 -30.61
C ASP A 211 13.51 -34.85 -30.01
N GLU A 212 14.40 -35.48 -30.80
CA GLU A 212 15.31 -36.51 -30.28
C GLU A 212 16.33 -35.91 -29.32
N GLU A 213 16.89 -34.76 -29.67
CA GLU A 213 17.83 -34.04 -28.82
C GLU A 213 17.17 -33.60 -27.50
N LEU A 214 15.93 -33.13 -27.57
CA LEU A 214 15.13 -32.80 -26.39
C LEU A 214 14.81 -34.02 -25.53
N ILE A 215 14.46 -35.16 -26.14
CA ILE A 215 14.18 -36.40 -25.42
C ILE A 215 15.44 -36.91 -24.73
N ASP A 216 16.58 -36.94 -25.42
CA ASP A 216 17.86 -37.37 -24.84
C ASP A 216 18.26 -36.48 -23.66
N LEU A 217 18.13 -35.16 -23.83
CA LEU A 217 18.37 -34.17 -22.78
C LEU A 217 17.42 -34.37 -21.57
N ALA A 218 16.14 -34.62 -21.84
CA ALA A 218 15.15 -34.87 -20.79
C ALA A 218 15.39 -36.22 -20.08
N LEU A 219 15.83 -37.25 -20.79
CA LEU A 219 16.18 -38.58 -20.25
C LEU A 219 17.49 -38.57 -19.45
N GLN A 220 18.43 -37.70 -19.80
CA GLN A 220 19.69 -37.49 -19.07
C GLN A 220 19.51 -36.58 -17.84
N SER A 221 18.39 -35.83 -17.76
CA SER A 221 18.08 -35.02 -16.59
C SER A 221 17.80 -35.92 -15.36
N GLY A 222 18.79 -36.02 -14.47
CA GLY A 222 18.60 -36.65 -13.15
C GLY A 222 17.52 -35.92 -12.35
N GLY A 223 16.96 -36.57 -11.31
CA GLY A 223 15.72 -36.21 -10.58
C GLY A 223 15.52 -34.78 -10.04
N GLY A 224 16.40 -33.82 -10.35
CA GLY A 224 16.24 -32.39 -10.10
C GLY A 224 15.08 -31.74 -10.86
N ALA A 225 14.71 -32.21 -12.06
CA ALA A 225 13.49 -31.74 -12.73
C ALA A 225 12.23 -32.18 -11.96
N ALA A 226 12.17 -33.45 -11.52
CA ALA A 226 11.05 -33.98 -10.75
C ALA A 226 10.90 -33.29 -9.38
N ALA A 227 12.01 -33.01 -8.70
CA ALA A 227 12.01 -32.28 -7.42
C ALA A 227 11.54 -30.82 -7.56
N LYS A 228 11.83 -30.14 -8.68
CA LYS A 228 11.34 -28.77 -8.96
C LYS A 228 9.83 -28.69 -9.11
N PHE A 229 9.18 -29.76 -9.55
CA PHE A 229 7.71 -29.82 -9.72
C PHE A 229 6.98 -30.55 -8.58
N GLY A 230 7.69 -30.93 -7.50
CA GLY A 230 7.11 -31.73 -6.41
C GLY A 230 6.64 -33.12 -6.86
N MET A 231 7.18 -33.62 -7.97
CA MET A 231 6.79 -34.87 -8.61
C MET A 231 7.57 -36.05 -8.05
N LYS A 232 6.85 -37.15 -7.86
CA LYS A 232 7.35 -38.34 -7.17
C LYS A 232 8.20 -39.26 -8.06
N ALA A 233 8.02 -39.21 -9.37
CA ALA A 233 8.77 -40.00 -10.37
C ALA A 233 9.55 -39.07 -11.32
N CYS A 234 10.69 -39.51 -11.86
CA CYS A 234 11.48 -38.70 -12.79
C CYS A 234 10.99 -38.81 -14.23
N PHE A 235 11.48 -37.91 -15.10
CA PHE A 235 11.07 -37.89 -16.51
C PHE A 235 11.26 -39.25 -17.18
N ARG A 236 12.40 -39.92 -16.93
CA ARG A 236 12.69 -41.26 -17.44
C ARG A 236 11.69 -42.31 -16.99
N ASP A 237 11.34 -42.32 -15.69
CA ASP A 237 10.39 -43.31 -15.15
C ASP A 237 9.01 -43.18 -15.77
N LEU A 238 8.58 -41.95 -16.03
CA LEU A 238 7.32 -41.62 -16.68
C LEU A 238 7.37 -41.86 -18.19
N TRP A 239 8.47 -41.48 -18.86
CA TRP A 239 8.66 -41.62 -20.30
C TRP A 239 8.72 -43.09 -20.74
N GLU A 240 9.45 -43.93 -19.99
CA GLU A 240 9.60 -45.37 -20.25
C GLU A 240 8.47 -46.22 -19.60
N ALA A 241 7.52 -45.58 -18.90
CA ALA A 241 6.44 -46.23 -18.15
C ALA A 241 6.91 -47.37 -17.22
N ARG A 242 7.93 -47.09 -16.38
CA ARG A 242 8.53 -48.08 -15.48
C ARG A 242 7.58 -48.50 -14.38
N GLU A 243 6.95 -49.65 -14.58
CA GLU A 243 5.83 -50.13 -13.76
C GLU A 243 6.13 -50.21 -12.26
N GLU A 244 7.31 -50.70 -11.86
CA GLU A 244 7.70 -50.79 -10.44
C GLU A 244 7.72 -49.41 -9.75
N THR A 245 8.22 -48.39 -10.45
CA THR A 245 8.31 -47.02 -9.95
C THR A 245 6.96 -46.32 -9.96
N LEU A 246 6.17 -46.55 -11.01
CA LEU A 246 4.83 -45.96 -11.13
C LEU A 246 3.85 -46.55 -10.12
N ARG A 247 3.88 -47.86 -9.85
CA ARG A 247 3.09 -48.50 -8.77
C ARG A 247 3.42 -47.93 -7.40
N LYS A 248 4.70 -47.63 -7.15
CA LYS A 248 5.16 -47.03 -5.88
C LYS A 248 4.67 -45.58 -5.70
N HIS A 249 4.70 -44.78 -6.77
CA HIS A 249 4.44 -43.34 -6.69
C HIS A 249 3.00 -42.93 -7.01
N TYR A 250 2.28 -43.77 -7.77
CA TYR A 250 0.91 -43.58 -8.21
C TYR A 250 0.10 -44.86 -7.97
N PRO A 251 -0.12 -45.30 -6.72
CA PRO A 251 -0.84 -46.55 -6.45
C PRO A 251 -2.29 -46.47 -6.95
N SER A 252 -2.74 -47.49 -7.69
CA SER A 252 -4.13 -47.58 -8.14
C SER A 252 -5.03 -48.12 -7.01
N PRO A 253 -6.24 -47.56 -6.80
CA PRO A 253 -7.23 -48.13 -5.89
C PRO A 253 -8.00 -49.33 -6.48
N THR A 254 -7.87 -49.58 -7.78
CA THR A 254 -8.30 -50.81 -8.47
C THR A 254 -7.06 -51.62 -8.82
N ASP A 255 -7.12 -52.95 -8.81
CA ASP A 255 -5.96 -53.87 -8.92
C ASP A 255 -5.24 -53.88 -10.31
N ASP A 256 -5.30 -52.76 -11.03
CA ASP A 256 -4.80 -52.53 -12.38
C ASP A 256 -3.37 -51.94 -12.39
N GLY A 257 -2.58 -52.21 -11.34
CA GLY A 257 -1.19 -51.72 -11.23
C GLY A 257 -1.07 -50.30 -10.64
N PHE A 258 -1.17 -49.25 -11.46
CA PHE A 258 -0.95 -47.85 -11.04
C PHE A 258 -2.00 -46.89 -11.61
N ASP A 259 -2.18 -45.73 -10.96
CA ASP A 259 -3.10 -44.69 -11.43
C ASP A 259 -2.54 -44.02 -12.69
N HIS A 260 -2.92 -44.59 -13.83
CA HIS A 260 -2.56 -44.09 -15.15
C HIS A 260 -2.93 -42.62 -15.33
N SER A 261 -4.05 -42.15 -14.77
CA SER A 261 -4.48 -40.77 -15.02
C SER A 261 -3.57 -39.75 -14.32
N SER A 262 -3.07 -40.11 -13.13
CA SER A 262 -2.08 -39.31 -12.40
C SER A 262 -0.69 -39.37 -13.02
N ALA A 263 -0.29 -40.52 -13.56
CA ALA A 263 0.97 -40.67 -14.30
C ALA A 263 0.97 -39.87 -15.62
N ASP A 264 -0.13 -39.95 -16.38
CA ASP A 264 -0.34 -39.20 -17.64
C ASP A 264 -0.18 -37.69 -17.40
N LEU A 265 -0.78 -37.18 -16.31
CA LEU A 265 -0.67 -35.77 -15.92
C LEU A 265 0.75 -35.39 -15.48
N ALA A 266 1.45 -36.27 -14.76
CA ALA A 266 2.81 -36.02 -14.32
C ALA A 266 3.77 -35.90 -15.52
N LEU A 267 3.68 -36.82 -16.49
CA LEU A 267 4.47 -36.73 -17.71
C LEU A 267 4.13 -35.46 -18.51
N MET A 268 2.84 -35.12 -18.61
CA MET A 268 2.42 -33.93 -19.36
C MET A 268 2.96 -32.63 -18.77
N ASN A 269 3.08 -32.53 -17.44
CA ASN A 269 3.71 -31.38 -16.78
C ASN A 269 5.20 -31.28 -17.08
N HIS A 270 5.91 -32.42 -17.15
CA HIS A 270 7.30 -32.43 -17.60
C HIS A 270 7.42 -31.96 -19.05
N LEU A 271 6.54 -32.44 -19.93
CA LEU A 271 6.54 -32.03 -21.34
C LEU A 271 6.24 -30.53 -21.47
N ALA A 272 5.36 -29.96 -20.66
CA ALA A 272 5.10 -28.51 -20.65
C ALA A 272 6.37 -27.69 -20.38
N PHE A 273 7.22 -28.13 -19.44
CA PHE A 273 8.52 -27.50 -19.17
C PHE A 273 9.50 -27.67 -20.33
N TRP A 274 9.70 -28.91 -20.80
CA TRP A 274 10.72 -29.25 -21.79
C TRP A 274 10.43 -28.71 -23.18
N THR A 275 9.16 -28.54 -23.53
CA THR A 275 8.73 -28.09 -24.87
C THR A 275 8.38 -26.61 -24.93
N GLY A 276 8.55 -25.88 -23.82
CA GLY A 276 8.13 -24.49 -23.76
C GLY A 276 6.61 -24.33 -23.90
N LYS A 277 5.81 -25.24 -23.36
CA LYS A 277 4.34 -25.23 -23.49
C LYS A 277 3.80 -25.32 -24.93
N ASP A 278 4.62 -25.73 -25.90
CA ASP A 278 4.16 -25.98 -27.26
C ASP A 278 3.21 -27.19 -27.26
N ARG A 279 1.90 -26.90 -27.33
CA ARG A 279 0.82 -27.89 -27.33
C ARG A 279 1.02 -29.01 -28.35
N ARG A 280 1.43 -28.67 -29.59
CA ARG A 280 1.58 -29.67 -30.67
C ARG A 280 2.77 -30.57 -30.41
N ARG A 281 3.85 -29.99 -29.88
CA ARG A 281 5.04 -30.73 -29.48
C ARG A 281 4.78 -31.62 -28.25
N MET A 282 4.03 -31.13 -27.27
CA MET A 282 3.61 -31.90 -26.10
C MET A 282 2.79 -33.14 -26.48
N ASP A 283 1.73 -32.99 -27.29
CA ASP A 283 0.90 -34.12 -27.76
C ASP A 283 1.75 -35.14 -28.56
N ARG A 284 2.56 -34.65 -29.50
CA ARG A 284 3.43 -35.50 -30.32
C ARG A 284 4.42 -36.31 -29.47
N LEU A 285 5.01 -35.70 -28.44
CA LEU A 285 5.95 -36.39 -27.53
C LEU A 285 5.22 -37.33 -26.57
N PHE A 286 4.05 -36.97 -26.06
CA PHE A 286 3.29 -37.86 -25.18
C PHE A 286 2.90 -39.17 -25.89
N ARG A 287 2.51 -39.09 -27.17
CA ARG A 287 2.21 -40.27 -28.02
C ARG A 287 3.40 -41.21 -28.22
N ARG A 288 4.62 -40.74 -28.00
CA ARG A 288 5.85 -41.53 -28.09
C ARG A 288 6.28 -42.13 -26.75
N SER A 289 5.59 -41.80 -25.66
CA SER A 289 5.90 -42.33 -24.33
C SER A 289 5.28 -43.70 -24.10
N GLY A 290 5.82 -44.45 -23.14
CA GLY A 290 5.25 -45.71 -22.68
C GLY A 290 3.90 -45.58 -21.97
N LEU A 291 3.43 -44.35 -21.68
CA LEU A 291 2.12 -44.09 -21.07
C LEU A 291 0.99 -43.95 -22.10
N MET A 292 1.31 -43.90 -23.40
CA MET A 292 0.32 -43.80 -24.46
C MET A 292 -0.62 -45.03 -24.50
N ARG A 293 -1.93 -44.77 -24.66
CA ARG A 293 -2.99 -45.80 -24.64
C ARG A 293 -4.30 -45.29 -25.25
N ASP A 294 -5.20 -46.22 -25.57
CA ASP A 294 -6.52 -45.96 -26.18
C ASP A 294 -7.33 -44.88 -25.47
N LYS A 295 -7.27 -44.78 -24.13
CA LYS A 295 -7.97 -43.72 -23.39
C LYS A 295 -7.49 -42.32 -23.79
N TYR A 296 -6.21 -42.12 -24.09
CA TYR A 296 -5.70 -40.82 -24.53
C TYR A 296 -6.15 -40.49 -25.97
N GLU A 297 -6.29 -41.49 -26.82
CA GLU A 297 -6.68 -41.31 -28.22
C GLU A 297 -8.20 -41.19 -28.41
N LEU A 298 -8.98 -42.05 -27.77
CA LEU A 298 -10.43 -42.17 -27.94
C LEU A 298 -11.20 -41.12 -27.12
N ARG A 299 -10.56 -40.48 -26.13
CA ARG A 299 -11.18 -39.42 -25.31
C ARG A 299 -10.55 -38.07 -25.58
N ALA A 300 -11.08 -37.38 -26.59
CA ALA A 300 -10.68 -36.00 -26.92
C ALA A 300 -10.79 -35.05 -25.72
N ASP A 301 -11.80 -35.23 -24.87
CA ASP A 301 -11.97 -34.45 -23.63
C ASP A 301 -10.83 -34.68 -22.63
N TYR A 302 -10.40 -35.93 -22.46
CA TYR A 302 -9.30 -36.29 -21.58
C TYR A 302 -7.97 -35.72 -22.09
N HIS A 303 -7.66 -35.94 -23.37
CA HIS A 303 -6.47 -35.43 -24.05
C HIS A 303 -6.34 -33.90 -23.92
N ILE A 304 -7.38 -33.15 -24.31
CA ILE A 304 -7.35 -31.68 -24.31
C ILE A 304 -7.19 -31.14 -22.89
N ASN A 305 -7.93 -31.68 -21.92
CA ASN A 305 -7.88 -31.21 -20.54
C ASN A 305 -6.51 -31.48 -19.88
N THR A 306 -5.89 -32.63 -20.15
CA THR A 306 -4.58 -32.98 -19.59
C THR A 306 -3.49 -32.04 -20.09
N ILE A 307 -3.49 -31.67 -21.38
CA ILE A 307 -2.52 -30.70 -21.92
C ILE A 307 -2.78 -29.29 -21.38
N GLN A 308 -4.03 -28.82 -21.41
CA GLN A 308 -4.37 -27.49 -20.92
C GLN A 308 -4.03 -27.30 -19.44
N TYR A 309 -4.28 -28.31 -18.62
CA TYR A 309 -3.92 -28.28 -17.20
C TYR A 309 -2.40 -28.15 -17.00
N ALA A 310 -1.62 -28.92 -17.76
CA ALA A 310 -0.16 -28.90 -17.67
C ALA A 310 0.42 -27.54 -18.11
N ILE A 311 -0.10 -26.96 -19.19
CA ILE A 311 0.30 -25.62 -19.65
C ILE A 311 0.02 -24.57 -18.58
N ARG A 312 -1.19 -24.58 -17.99
CA ARG A 312 -1.60 -23.62 -16.95
C ARG A 312 -0.83 -23.79 -15.64
N SER A 313 -0.44 -25.02 -15.32
CA SER A 313 0.30 -25.33 -14.08
C SER A 313 1.82 -25.12 -14.23
N CYS A 314 2.31 -24.89 -15.45
CA CYS A 314 3.73 -24.74 -15.76
C CYS A 314 4.17 -23.27 -15.58
N GLU A 315 4.84 -22.98 -14.47
CA GLU A 315 5.32 -21.62 -14.14
C GLU A 315 6.62 -21.23 -14.88
N GLN A 316 7.44 -22.21 -15.25
CA GLN A 316 8.75 -22.02 -15.89
C GLN A 316 8.93 -22.98 -17.07
N VAL A 317 9.69 -22.56 -18.09
CA VAL A 317 10.03 -23.35 -19.28
C VAL A 317 11.55 -23.57 -19.39
N TYR A 318 11.97 -24.57 -20.15
CA TYR A 318 13.39 -24.89 -20.30
C TYR A 318 14.18 -23.80 -21.06
N GLN A 319 15.35 -23.44 -20.54
CA GLN A 319 16.27 -22.46 -21.12
C GLN A 319 17.68 -23.06 -21.30
N GLY A 320 18.15 -23.22 -22.53
CA GLY A 320 19.37 -23.93 -22.93
C GLY A 320 20.62 -23.05 -23.08
N GLY A 321 20.76 -21.98 -22.32
CA GLY A 321 21.88 -21.03 -22.44
C GLY A 321 22.86 -21.07 -21.27
N ASN A 322 23.70 -22.12 -21.18
CA ASN A 322 25.10 -22.02 -20.76
C ASN A 322 25.81 -23.39 -20.89
N GLN A 323 26.33 -23.70 -22.08
CA GLN A 323 27.39 -24.70 -22.21
C GLN A 323 28.48 -24.09 -23.10
N GLY A 324 29.66 -23.87 -22.52
CA GLY A 324 30.79 -23.28 -23.26
C GLY A 324 31.90 -22.59 -22.47
N SER A 325 32.10 -22.89 -21.18
CA SER A 325 33.43 -22.80 -20.54
C SER A 325 33.52 -23.73 -19.32
N GLU A 326 33.31 -25.02 -19.55
CA GLU A 326 33.83 -26.08 -18.66
C GLU A 326 34.61 -27.08 -19.52
N ALA A 327 35.83 -26.72 -19.87
CA ALA A 327 36.91 -27.69 -19.96
C ALA A 327 37.70 -27.55 -18.65
N ASN A 328 37.61 -28.57 -17.80
CA ASN A 328 38.19 -28.72 -16.45
C ASN A 328 37.47 -27.99 -15.31
N ALA A 329 36.24 -28.40 -14.97
CA ALA A 329 35.72 -28.21 -13.61
C ALA A 329 35.93 -29.50 -12.80
N GLU A 330 36.94 -29.47 -11.94
CA GLU A 330 37.04 -30.41 -10.81
C GLU A 330 35.74 -30.40 -9.98
N PRO A 331 35.38 -31.53 -9.34
CA PRO A 331 34.14 -31.66 -8.58
C PRO A 331 34.04 -30.58 -7.49
N HIS A 332 33.09 -29.63 -7.64
CA HIS A 332 32.66 -28.61 -6.67
C HIS A 332 33.42 -28.57 -5.34
N ALA A 333 34.69 -28.19 -5.39
CA ALA A 333 35.49 -27.94 -4.21
C ALA A 333 35.37 -26.44 -3.89
N LEU A 334 34.66 -26.12 -2.81
CA LEU A 334 34.77 -24.86 -2.06
C LEU A 334 34.60 -23.56 -2.89
N MET A 335 33.38 -23.27 -3.36
CA MET A 335 33.08 -21.94 -3.94
C MET A 335 33.42 -20.81 -2.92
N PRO A 336 34.26 -19.82 -3.29
CA PRO A 336 34.59 -18.69 -2.42
C PRO A 336 33.38 -17.82 -2.09
N ASP A 337 33.42 -17.12 -0.95
CA ASP A 337 32.26 -16.36 -0.46
C ASP A 337 31.83 -15.22 -1.40
N HIS A 338 32.75 -14.61 -2.16
CA HIS A 338 32.40 -13.58 -3.16
C HIS A 338 31.58 -14.17 -4.30
N GLN A 339 31.97 -15.33 -4.84
CA GLN A 339 31.26 -16.00 -5.94
C GLN A 339 29.89 -16.49 -5.47
N LEU A 340 29.81 -16.95 -4.22
CA LEU A 340 28.55 -17.34 -3.61
C LEU A 340 27.63 -16.13 -3.37
N ALA A 341 28.16 -15.01 -2.89
CA ALA A 341 27.42 -13.76 -2.73
C ALA A 341 26.84 -13.26 -4.07
N LEU A 342 27.66 -13.22 -5.13
CA LEU A 342 27.22 -12.87 -6.48
C LEU A 342 26.11 -13.80 -6.96
N THR A 343 26.30 -15.11 -6.84
CA THR A 343 25.32 -16.11 -7.25
C THR A 343 23.99 -15.93 -6.54
N LEU A 344 24.01 -15.76 -5.20
CA LEU A 344 22.80 -15.54 -4.42
C LEU A 344 22.10 -14.24 -4.78
N PHE A 345 22.87 -13.17 -5.01
CA PHE A 345 22.33 -11.87 -5.41
C PHE A 345 21.62 -11.97 -6.77
N GLU A 346 22.30 -12.50 -7.78
CA GLU A 346 21.74 -12.65 -9.14
C GLU A 346 20.46 -13.49 -9.14
N GLN A 347 20.46 -14.63 -8.46
CA GLN A 347 19.33 -15.56 -8.47
C GLN A 347 18.11 -15.06 -7.68
N HIS A 348 18.33 -14.38 -6.56
CA HIS A 348 17.25 -14.10 -5.60
C HIS A 348 16.98 -12.61 -5.33
N TRP A 349 17.92 -11.71 -5.60
CA TRP A 349 17.84 -10.31 -5.17
C TRP A 349 17.84 -9.32 -6.33
N ARG A 350 18.49 -9.63 -7.45
CA ARG A 350 18.57 -8.73 -8.61
C ARG A 350 17.18 -8.27 -9.05
N GLY A 351 17.01 -6.95 -9.13
CA GLY A 351 15.74 -6.29 -9.48
C GLY A 351 14.59 -6.47 -8.47
N ARG A 352 14.86 -7.02 -7.28
CA ARG A 352 13.87 -7.31 -6.22
C ARG A 352 14.34 -6.90 -4.83
N GLY A 353 15.63 -6.58 -4.66
CA GLY A 353 16.26 -6.17 -3.42
C GLY A 353 17.37 -5.16 -3.70
N PHE A 354 17.29 -3.99 -3.05
CA PHE A 354 18.29 -2.94 -3.13
C PHE A 354 18.72 -2.50 -1.74
N TYR A 355 20.01 -2.34 -1.53
CA TYR A 355 20.59 -1.79 -0.32
C TYR A 355 20.61 -0.27 -0.39
N ILE A 356 20.05 0.40 0.63
CA ILE A 356 20.02 1.85 0.78
C ILE A 356 21.09 2.25 1.80
N PRO A 357 22.24 2.79 1.36
CA PRO A 357 23.37 3.08 2.24
C PRO A 357 23.04 4.03 3.39
N GLU A 358 22.28 5.09 3.10
CA GLU A 358 21.92 6.16 4.05
C GLU A 358 20.98 5.69 5.15
N ARG A 359 20.31 4.55 4.95
CA ARG A 359 19.47 3.90 5.97
C ARG A 359 20.16 2.69 6.61
N ASP A 360 21.24 2.19 6.01
CA ASP A 360 21.86 0.88 6.30
C ASP A 360 20.80 -0.22 6.45
N ARG A 361 19.98 -0.34 5.41
CA ARG A 361 18.84 -1.25 5.29
C ARG A 361 18.65 -1.68 3.84
N TRP A 362 17.99 -2.82 3.64
CA TRP A 362 17.56 -3.28 2.33
C TRP A 362 16.10 -2.90 2.09
N ALA A 363 15.75 -2.53 0.87
CA ALA A 363 14.39 -2.45 0.39
C ALA A 363 14.10 -3.67 -0.49
N PHE A 364 12.95 -4.30 -0.29
CA PHE A 364 12.54 -5.47 -1.05
C PHE A 364 11.20 -5.26 -1.72
N TRP A 365 11.07 -5.75 -2.95
CA TRP A 365 9.81 -5.80 -3.66
C TRP A 365 8.97 -6.98 -3.14
N LYS A 366 7.86 -6.68 -2.47
CA LYS A 366 6.92 -7.67 -1.93
C LYS A 366 5.49 -7.13 -2.00
N GLU A 367 4.54 -8.02 -2.30
CA GLU A 367 3.12 -7.67 -2.32
C GLU A 367 2.81 -6.48 -3.25
N GLY A 368 3.53 -6.37 -4.38
CA GLY A 368 3.32 -5.29 -5.35
C GLY A 368 3.91 -3.92 -4.96
N ARG A 369 4.75 -3.84 -3.92
CA ARG A 369 5.42 -2.57 -3.53
C ARG A 369 6.82 -2.78 -2.96
N TRP A 370 7.61 -1.71 -2.94
CA TRP A 370 8.87 -1.68 -2.22
C TRP A 370 8.63 -1.49 -0.73
N GLN A 371 9.29 -2.31 0.09
CA GLN A 371 9.20 -2.22 1.55
C GLN A 371 10.61 -2.21 2.14
N LEU A 372 10.89 -1.20 2.97
CA LEU A 372 12.14 -1.14 3.71
C LEU A 372 12.16 -2.25 4.78
N SER A 373 13.26 -2.99 4.85
CA SER A 373 13.45 -4.03 5.87
C SER A 373 13.35 -3.42 7.27
N SER A 374 12.57 -4.04 8.14
CA SER A 374 12.34 -3.56 9.51
C SER A 374 13.64 -3.48 10.33
N ASN A 375 14.58 -4.39 10.07
CA ASN A 375 15.87 -4.45 10.75
C ASN A 375 16.94 -5.10 9.85
N LYS A 376 18.21 -4.98 10.27
CA LYS A 376 19.36 -5.60 9.59
C LYS A 376 19.29 -7.14 9.56
N GLN A 377 18.60 -7.74 10.53
CA GLN A 377 18.52 -9.19 10.69
C GLN A 377 17.65 -9.86 9.62
N GLU A 378 16.70 -9.14 9.03
CA GLU A 378 15.87 -9.69 7.95
C GLU A 378 16.71 -10.14 6.75
N ALA A 379 17.65 -9.31 6.32
CA ALA A 379 18.57 -9.64 5.22
C ALA A 379 19.45 -10.86 5.56
N LEU A 380 20.03 -10.89 6.77
CA LEU A 380 20.82 -12.03 7.25
C LEU A 380 20.00 -13.33 7.32
N THR A 381 18.72 -13.22 7.69
CA THR A 381 17.81 -14.37 7.74
C THR A 381 17.53 -14.92 6.34
N ARG A 382 17.34 -14.04 5.34
CA ARG A 382 17.19 -14.43 3.92
C ARG A 382 18.43 -15.15 3.40
N VAL A 383 19.61 -14.57 3.63
CA VAL A 383 20.90 -15.18 3.24
C VAL A 383 21.06 -16.55 3.92
N ARG A 384 20.76 -16.66 5.22
CA ARG A 384 20.81 -17.94 5.95
C ARG A 384 19.90 -19.00 5.34
N THR A 385 18.66 -18.65 5.00
CA THR A 385 17.69 -19.56 4.39
C THR A 385 18.14 -20.02 3.00
N GLN A 386 18.66 -19.09 2.18
CA GLN A 386 19.18 -19.40 0.84
C GLN A 386 20.42 -20.30 0.92
N LEU A 387 21.35 -20.00 1.84
CA LEU A 387 22.51 -20.86 2.11
C LEU A 387 22.10 -22.26 2.61
N ALA A 388 21.01 -22.39 3.36
CA ALA A 388 20.50 -23.69 3.78
C ALA A 388 19.97 -24.54 2.60
N GLN A 389 19.45 -23.91 1.54
CA GLN A 389 19.03 -24.61 0.32
C GLN A 389 20.23 -25.07 -0.52
N VAL A 390 21.30 -24.28 -0.56
CA VAL A 390 22.58 -24.67 -1.19
C VAL A 390 23.20 -25.89 -0.48
N ARG A 391 22.97 -26.04 0.84
CA ARG A 391 23.48 -27.18 1.63
C ARG A 391 22.87 -28.52 1.22
N THR A 392 21.67 -28.58 0.66
CA THR A 392 20.95 -29.84 0.39
C THR A 392 21.39 -30.60 -0.87
N ILE A 393 22.27 -30.03 -1.69
CA ILE A 393 22.84 -30.72 -2.86
C ILE A 393 23.89 -31.74 -2.37
N GLY A 394 23.69 -33.01 -2.69
CA GLY A 394 24.36 -34.15 -2.05
C GLY A 394 25.59 -34.66 -2.78
N ILE A 395 26.78 -34.47 -2.18
CA ILE A 395 27.99 -35.29 -2.33
C ILE A 395 28.76 -35.23 -0.99
N GLU A 396 29.40 -36.31 -0.54
CA GLU A 396 30.04 -36.45 0.79
C GLU A 396 31.12 -35.38 1.12
N LYS A 397 31.74 -34.73 0.11
CA LYS A 397 32.68 -33.59 0.33
C LYS A 397 32.01 -32.31 0.85
N VAL A 398 30.67 -32.28 0.91
CA VAL A 398 29.84 -31.12 1.30
C VAL A 398 29.70 -30.96 2.83
N ALA A 399 30.14 -31.91 3.67
CA ALA A 399 29.98 -31.81 5.13
C ALA A 399 30.75 -30.63 5.76
N GLN A 400 32.00 -30.40 5.34
CA GLN A 400 32.80 -29.26 5.82
C GLN A 400 32.23 -27.92 5.32
N GLN A 401 31.78 -27.86 4.07
CA GLN A 401 31.14 -26.68 3.49
C GLN A 401 29.78 -26.39 4.15
N ARG A 402 28.97 -27.42 4.45
CA ARG A 402 27.73 -27.31 5.24
C ARG A 402 27.99 -26.72 6.62
N LYS A 403 29.04 -27.19 7.30
CA LYS A 403 29.46 -26.66 8.61
C LYS A 403 29.91 -25.20 8.48
N ARG A 404 30.76 -24.87 7.49
CA ARG A 404 31.27 -23.51 7.22
C ARG A 404 30.14 -22.53 6.92
N LEU A 405 29.28 -22.82 5.94
CA LEU A 405 28.14 -21.97 5.58
C LEU A 405 27.10 -21.84 6.71
N GLY A 406 27.14 -22.74 7.69
CA GLY A 406 26.38 -22.71 8.95
C GLY A 406 26.86 -21.68 9.96
N GLN A 407 28.10 -21.22 9.85
CA GLN A 407 28.70 -20.30 10.80
C GLN A 407 28.17 -18.89 10.61
N LYS A 408 27.94 -18.19 11.73
CA LYS A 408 27.53 -16.79 11.74
C LYS A 408 28.47 -15.91 10.90
N LYS A 409 29.79 -16.08 11.08
CA LYS A 409 30.80 -15.31 10.36
C LYS A 409 30.65 -15.39 8.83
N SER A 410 30.48 -16.59 8.28
CA SER A 410 30.29 -16.74 6.82
C SER A 410 28.99 -16.11 6.33
N ILE A 411 27.90 -16.17 7.11
CA ILE A 411 26.64 -15.49 6.75
C ILE A 411 26.85 -13.98 6.72
N ASP A 412 27.53 -13.43 7.73
CA ASP A 412 27.82 -11.99 7.84
C ASP A 412 28.74 -11.52 6.69
N ASP A 413 29.82 -12.27 6.40
CA ASP A 413 30.78 -11.96 5.33
C ASP A 413 30.10 -12.01 3.94
N ILE A 414 29.29 -13.03 3.66
CA ILE A 414 28.52 -13.15 2.40
C ILE A 414 27.49 -12.01 2.27
N ALA A 415 26.75 -11.70 3.34
CA ALA A 415 25.77 -10.62 3.32
C ALA A 415 26.44 -9.25 3.10
N ALA A 416 27.64 -9.04 3.65
CA ALA A 416 28.43 -7.83 3.38
C ALA A 416 28.85 -7.73 1.91
N LEU A 417 29.35 -8.83 1.33
CA LEU A 417 29.74 -8.89 -0.09
C LEU A 417 28.56 -8.65 -1.04
N MET A 418 27.36 -9.11 -0.68
CA MET A 418 26.13 -8.82 -1.44
C MET A 418 25.81 -7.33 -1.51
N LYS A 419 26.08 -6.55 -0.44
CA LYS A 419 25.86 -5.09 -0.46
C LYS A 419 26.75 -4.37 -1.46
N SER A 420 27.97 -4.87 -1.68
CA SER A 420 28.95 -4.31 -2.61
C SER A 420 28.86 -4.88 -4.04
N THR A 421 27.90 -5.76 -4.31
CA THR A 421 27.70 -6.32 -5.65
C THR A 421 27.18 -5.24 -6.61
N PRO A 422 27.66 -5.15 -7.87
CA PRO A 422 27.13 -4.18 -8.84
C PRO A 422 25.61 -4.29 -9.01
N GLY A 423 24.90 -3.16 -8.93
CA GLY A 423 23.44 -3.11 -8.99
C GLY A 423 22.71 -3.51 -7.70
N ALA A 424 23.44 -3.84 -6.63
CA ALA A 424 22.84 -4.17 -5.34
C ALA A 424 22.47 -2.95 -4.50
N SER A 425 23.08 -1.79 -4.76
CA SER A 425 22.84 -0.58 -3.98
C SER A 425 22.12 0.49 -4.79
N LYS A 426 21.23 1.23 -4.13
CA LYS A 426 20.50 2.38 -4.68
C LYS A 426 20.44 3.51 -3.63
N PRO A 427 21.02 4.69 -3.90
CA PRO A 427 21.00 5.85 -2.99
C PRO A 427 19.57 6.26 -2.60
N LEU A 428 19.38 6.76 -1.38
CA LEU A 428 18.06 7.21 -0.88
C LEU A 428 17.43 8.29 -1.76
N ALA A 429 18.23 9.17 -2.37
CA ALA A 429 17.75 10.24 -3.24
C ALA A 429 17.07 9.76 -4.53
N GLU A 430 17.30 8.50 -4.94
CA GLU A 430 16.61 7.89 -6.09
C GLU A 430 15.30 7.21 -5.71
N TRP A 431 14.95 7.16 -4.42
CA TRP A 431 13.67 6.68 -3.92
C TRP A 431 12.74 7.85 -3.66
N ASP A 432 11.46 7.66 -3.97
CA ASP A 432 10.42 8.70 -3.76
C ASP A 432 10.81 10.05 -4.42
N ALA A 433 11.49 9.98 -5.58
CA ALA A 433 12.19 11.10 -6.19
C ALA A 433 11.27 12.17 -6.80
N ASP A 434 10.13 11.78 -7.39
CA ASP A 434 9.11 12.75 -7.82
C ASP A 434 8.11 13.02 -6.68
N PRO A 435 8.15 14.20 -6.03
CA PRO A 435 7.22 14.54 -4.96
C PRO A 435 5.75 14.61 -5.43
N LEU A 436 5.52 14.74 -6.74
CA LEU A 436 4.18 14.79 -7.33
C LEU A 436 3.65 13.40 -7.71
N GLU A 437 4.43 12.33 -7.55
CA GLU A 437 3.90 10.97 -7.52
C GLU A 437 3.55 10.58 -6.07
N LEU A 438 2.30 10.22 -5.82
CA LEU A 438 1.83 9.74 -4.53
C LEU A 438 1.68 8.22 -4.59
N GLY A 439 2.58 7.52 -3.90
CA GLY A 439 2.45 6.07 -3.70
C GLY A 439 1.30 5.74 -2.74
N THR A 440 0.45 4.79 -3.12
CA THR A 440 -0.62 4.19 -2.30
C THR A 440 -0.41 2.68 -2.17
N PRO A 441 -1.19 1.90 -1.39
CA PRO A 441 -0.94 0.47 -1.25
C PRO A 441 -0.86 -0.32 -2.56
N SER A 442 -1.73 -0.03 -3.55
CA SER A 442 -1.75 -0.74 -4.83
C SER A 442 -1.42 0.12 -6.06
N SER A 443 -1.46 1.45 -5.94
CA SER A 443 -1.31 2.37 -7.07
C SER A 443 -0.26 3.47 -6.84
N VAL A 444 0.07 4.17 -7.92
CA VAL A 444 0.78 5.46 -7.92
C VAL A 444 -0.14 6.47 -8.55
N ILE A 445 -0.30 7.62 -7.90
CA ILE A 445 -1.17 8.70 -8.38
C ILE A 445 -0.29 9.88 -8.79
N ASP A 446 -0.47 10.37 -10.01
CA ASP A 446 0.11 11.66 -10.42
C ASP A 446 -0.74 12.80 -9.83
N LEU A 447 -0.23 13.50 -8.84
CA LEU A 447 -0.92 14.59 -8.14
C LEU A 447 -1.19 15.82 -9.02
N ARG A 448 -0.55 15.91 -10.20
CA ARG A 448 -0.83 16.98 -11.17
C ARG A 448 -2.18 16.77 -11.85
N THR A 449 -2.51 15.52 -12.15
CA THR A 449 -3.67 15.13 -12.97
C THR A 449 -4.76 14.40 -12.17
N GLY A 450 -4.40 13.81 -11.03
CA GLY A 450 -5.24 12.94 -10.23
C GLY A 450 -5.36 11.51 -10.77
N GLN A 451 -4.64 11.15 -11.83
CA GLN A 451 -4.73 9.82 -12.45
C GLN A 451 -3.94 8.78 -11.67
N ALA A 452 -4.55 7.63 -11.44
CA ALA A 452 -3.93 6.48 -10.78
C ALA A 452 -3.47 5.44 -11.82
N ARG A 453 -2.30 4.84 -11.57
CA ARG A 453 -1.77 3.70 -12.32
C ARG A 453 -1.28 2.62 -11.34
N PRO A 454 -1.24 1.32 -11.73
CA PRO A 454 -0.63 0.29 -10.90
C PRO A 454 0.83 0.59 -10.57
N ARG A 455 1.27 0.17 -9.37
CA ARG A 455 2.68 0.22 -8.98
C ARG A 455 3.53 -0.68 -9.86
N LYS A 456 4.72 -0.21 -10.19
CA LYS A 456 5.76 -0.91 -10.93
C LYS A 456 7.04 -0.96 -10.10
N ARG A 457 7.89 -1.96 -10.38
CA ARG A 457 9.18 -2.10 -9.67
C ARG A 457 10.10 -0.92 -9.94
N GLU A 458 9.95 -0.34 -11.11
CA GLU A 458 10.74 0.76 -11.63
C GLU A 458 10.33 2.11 -11.03
N ASP A 459 9.25 2.18 -10.23
CA ASP A 459 8.79 3.42 -9.59
C ASP A 459 9.68 3.84 -8.41
N PHE A 460 10.36 2.90 -7.75
CA PHE A 460 11.20 3.14 -6.57
C PHE A 460 10.53 4.02 -5.48
N LEU A 461 9.24 3.80 -5.22
CA LEU A 461 8.50 4.45 -4.14
C LEU A 461 8.49 3.58 -2.87
N LEU A 462 9.15 4.03 -1.80
CA LEU A 462 9.06 3.38 -0.48
C LEU A 462 7.82 3.83 0.27
N ASN A 463 7.42 5.07 0.08
CA ASN A 463 6.33 5.66 0.85
C ASN A 463 4.96 5.21 0.33
N SER A 464 4.02 5.07 1.25
CA SER A 464 2.64 4.73 0.95
C SER A 464 1.65 5.48 1.85
N THR A 465 0.53 5.90 1.28
CA THR A 465 -0.67 6.26 2.06
C THR A 465 -1.21 5.03 2.80
N SER A 466 -2.12 5.26 3.76
CA SER A 466 -2.75 4.17 4.52
C SER A 466 -3.83 3.40 3.75
N CYS A 467 -4.34 3.97 2.67
CA CYS A 467 -5.35 3.36 1.80
C CYS A 467 -5.17 3.82 0.34
N ASP A 468 -5.78 3.10 -0.59
CA ASP A 468 -5.94 3.53 -1.99
C ASP A 468 -7.10 4.53 -2.10
N PRO A 469 -7.11 5.42 -3.12
CA PRO A 469 -8.21 6.36 -3.33
C PRO A 469 -9.51 5.61 -3.65
N GLY A 470 -10.62 6.14 -3.17
CA GLY A 470 -11.96 5.62 -3.44
C GLY A 470 -12.29 5.67 -4.93
N MET A 471 -13.15 4.76 -5.37
CA MET A 471 -13.63 4.75 -6.76
C MET A 471 -14.48 6.01 -7.04
N PRO A 472 -14.41 6.58 -8.26
CA PRO A 472 -15.30 7.67 -8.66
C PRO A 472 -16.78 7.34 -8.41
N GLY A 473 -17.55 8.31 -7.91
CA GLY A 473 -18.99 8.18 -7.63
C GLY A 473 -19.36 7.90 -6.17
N PHE A 474 -18.40 7.65 -5.29
CA PHE A 474 -18.60 7.60 -3.84
C PHE A 474 -18.10 8.88 -3.20
N GLU A 475 -18.97 9.62 -2.51
CA GLU A 475 -18.61 10.86 -1.82
C GLU A 475 -18.45 10.66 -0.30
N PRO A 476 -17.48 11.33 0.34
CA PRO A 476 -17.30 11.25 1.78
C PRO A 476 -18.32 12.18 2.49
N THR A 477 -19.55 11.71 2.62
CA THR A 477 -20.68 12.51 3.15
C THR A 477 -20.42 13.05 4.56
N ASN A 478 -19.83 12.24 5.45
CA ASN A 478 -19.53 12.70 6.81
C ASN A 478 -18.38 13.71 6.80
N TRP A 479 -17.39 13.54 5.94
CA TRP A 479 -16.33 14.53 5.73
C TRP A 479 -16.87 15.88 5.25
N PHE A 480 -17.75 15.91 4.23
CA PHE A 480 -18.34 17.15 3.75
C PHE A 480 -19.23 17.83 4.78
N ARG A 481 -20.06 17.07 5.50
CA ARG A 481 -20.84 17.60 6.62
C ARG A 481 -19.94 18.22 7.68
N PHE A 482 -18.86 17.52 8.05
CA PHE A 482 -17.87 17.99 9.01
C PHE A 482 -17.21 19.29 8.53
N LEU A 483 -16.76 19.36 7.27
CA LEU A 483 -16.17 20.57 6.69
C LEU A 483 -17.15 21.75 6.73
N SER A 484 -18.39 21.56 6.27
CA SER A 484 -19.43 22.60 6.35
C SER A 484 -19.68 23.08 7.77
N GLU A 485 -19.61 22.20 8.77
CA GLU A 485 -19.76 22.60 10.17
C GLU A 485 -18.59 23.46 10.66
N ILE A 486 -17.34 23.01 10.45
CA ILE A 486 -16.16 23.70 10.98
C ILE A 486 -15.84 25.01 10.26
N THR A 487 -16.29 25.18 9.01
CA THR A 487 -16.11 26.40 8.23
C THR A 487 -17.33 27.32 8.23
N LYS A 488 -18.40 27.00 8.97
CA LYS A 488 -19.71 27.69 8.88
C LYS A 488 -20.24 27.75 7.44
N ASN A 489 -19.96 26.70 6.67
CA ASN A 489 -20.33 26.54 5.27
C ASN A 489 -19.75 27.63 4.34
N ASP A 490 -18.59 28.21 4.70
CA ASP A 490 -17.84 29.12 3.84
C ASP A 490 -17.19 28.31 2.68
N PRO A 491 -17.64 28.48 1.42
CA PRO A 491 -17.12 27.70 0.30
C PRO A 491 -15.66 28.05 -0.03
N GLU A 492 -15.22 29.29 0.17
CA GLU A 492 -13.85 29.69 -0.12
C GLU A 492 -12.88 29.02 0.87
N LEU A 493 -13.28 28.94 2.14
CA LEU A 493 -12.50 28.27 3.17
C LEU A 493 -12.46 26.75 2.97
N ILE A 494 -13.58 26.12 2.57
CA ILE A 494 -13.62 24.68 2.26
C ILE A 494 -12.67 24.35 1.10
N GLU A 495 -12.72 25.14 0.02
CA GLU A 495 -11.86 24.92 -1.14
C GLU A 495 -10.39 25.17 -0.81
N PHE A 496 -10.10 26.18 0.02
CA PHE A 496 -8.75 26.41 0.56
C PHE A 496 -8.24 25.23 1.39
N LEU A 497 -9.05 24.66 2.28
CA LEU A 497 -8.67 23.49 3.06
C LEU A 497 -8.39 22.27 2.17
N GLN A 498 -9.14 22.11 1.07
CA GLN A 498 -8.87 21.08 0.06
C GLN A 498 -7.52 21.28 -0.61
N ARG A 499 -7.25 22.50 -1.12
CA ARG A 499 -5.97 22.85 -1.74
C ARG A 499 -4.81 22.70 -0.76
N LEU A 500 -5.00 23.06 0.52
CA LEU A 500 -3.98 22.91 1.56
C LEU A 500 -3.66 21.43 1.87
N ALA A 501 -4.68 20.58 1.98
CA ALA A 501 -4.48 19.14 2.20
C ALA A 501 -3.78 18.50 0.99
N GLY A 502 -4.17 18.88 -0.23
CA GLY A 502 -3.51 18.47 -1.46
C GLY A 502 -2.05 18.95 -1.56
N TYR A 503 -1.80 20.23 -1.27
CA TYR A 503 -0.45 20.81 -1.20
C TYR A 503 0.43 20.04 -0.21
N ALA A 504 -0.09 19.75 0.99
CA ALA A 504 0.62 18.92 1.96
C ALA A 504 0.90 17.49 1.44
N ALA A 505 0.05 16.91 0.60
CA ALA A 505 0.30 15.61 -0.01
C ALA A 505 1.41 15.63 -1.08
N THR A 506 1.72 16.80 -1.65
CA THR A 506 2.84 16.96 -2.61
C THR A 506 4.20 17.08 -1.92
N GLY A 507 4.25 17.55 -0.67
CA GLY A 507 5.53 17.88 -0.02
C GLY A 507 6.27 19.06 -0.65
N SER A 508 5.61 19.82 -1.52
CA SER A 508 6.17 21.05 -2.09
C SER A 508 6.35 22.12 -1.00
N THR A 509 7.43 22.89 -1.10
CA THR A 509 7.69 24.08 -0.29
C THR A 509 7.49 25.39 -1.07
N LYS A 510 6.93 25.31 -2.28
CA LYS A 510 6.81 26.43 -3.23
C LYS A 510 6.08 27.65 -2.66
N GLU A 511 5.12 27.45 -1.78
CA GLU A 511 4.34 28.55 -1.17
C GLU A 511 5.13 29.26 -0.07
N GLN A 512 6.18 28.64 0.48
CA GLN A 512 6.98 29.17 1.59
C GLN A 512 6.16 29.61 2.80
N MET A 513 5.11 28.85 3.14
CA MET A 513 4.15 29.20 4.20
C MET A 513 4.20 28.26 5.39
N LEU A 514 3.87 28.81 6.55
CA LEU A 514 3.64 28.16 7.83
C LEU A 514 2.19 28.36 8.24
N PHE A 515 1.46 27.27 8.46
CA PHE A 515 0.03 27.34 8.77
C PHE A 515 -0.21 27.19 10.28
N PHE A 516 -0.99 28.09 10.85
CA PHE A 516 -1.49 27.99 12.22
C PHE A 516 -2.98 27.68 12.16
N ALA A 517 -3.35 26.49 12.62
CA ALA A 517 -4.74 26.18 12.85
C ALA A 517 -5.14 26.71 14.24
N LEU A 518 -5.89 27.81 14.27
CA LEU A 518 -6.19 28.55 15.49
C LEU A 518 -7.64 28.34 15.93
N GLY A 519 -7.84 28.04 17.21
CA GLY A 519 -9.15 28.19 17.85
C GLY A 519 -9.23 27.60 19.26
N THR A 520 -10.32 27.92 19.96
CA THR A 520 -10.49 27.78 21.43
C THR A 520 -10.86 26.38 21.91
N GLY A 521 -10.55 25.34 21.12
CA GLY A 521 -10.90 23.95 21.40
C GLY A 521 -12.33 23.60 21.00
N ARG A 522 -12.59 22.30 20.78
CA ARG A 522 -13.91 21.77 20.32
C ARG A 522 -14.42 22.43 19.04
N ASN A 523 -13.51 22.66 18.10
CA ASN A 523 -13.76 23.37 16.85
C ASN A 523 -13.44 22.53 15.60
N GLY A 524 -13.13 21.23 15.78
CA GLY A 524 -12.86 20.29 14.70
C GLY A 524 -11.45 20.34 14.12
N LYS A 525 -10.59 21.30 14.48
CA LYS A 525 -9.18 21.38 14.04
C LYS A 525 -8.41 20.07 14.19
N GLY A 526 -8.43 19.50 15.40
CA GLY A 526 -7.74 18.25 15.69
C GLY A 526 -8.25 17.10 14.82
N THR A 527 -9.57 17.00 14.65
CA THR A 527 -10.22 16.01 13.78
C THR A 527 -9.76 16.15 12.34
N PHE A 528 -9.79 17.37 11.78
CA PHE A 528 -9.33 17.64 10.41
C PHE A 528 -7.88 17.20 10.21
N LEU A 529 -6.96 17.69 11.04
CA LEU A 529 -5.52 17.41 10.89
C LEU A 529 -5.17 15.94 11.15
N ASN A 530 -5.86 15.29 12.10
CA ASN A 530 -5.66 13.86 12.38
C ASN A 530 -6.15 13.01 11.21
N THR A 531 -7.32 13.31 10.64
CA THR A 531 -7.85 12.57 9.49
C THR A 531 -6.91 12.65 8.29
N ILE A 532 -6.42 13.85 7.93
CA ILE A 532 -5.45 13.99 6.81
C ILE A 532 -4.15 13.24 7.11
N GLY A 533 -3.61 13.37 8.33
CA GLY A 533 -2.39 12.67 8.73
C GLY A 533 -2.51 11.15 8.74
N GLU A 534 -3.64 10.61 9.22
CA GLU A 534 -3.93 9.17 9.19
C GLU A 534 -4.05 8.62 7.75
N ILE A 535 -4.65 9.40 6.84
CA ILE A 535 -4.82 9.01 5.43
C ILE A 535 -3.50 9.04 4.68
N LEU A 536 -2.73 10.12 4.82
CA LEU A 536 -1.37 10.20 4.26
C LEU A 536 -0.45 9.16 4.90
N GLY A 537 -0.75 8.71 6.12
CA GLY A 537 -0.03 7.65 6.81
C GLY A 537 1.33 8.08 7.33
N ASN A 538 1.96 7.16 8.09
CA ASN A 538 3.23 7.44 8.77
C ASN A 538 4.41 7.62 7.82
N ASP A 539 4.31 7.16 6.56
CA ASP A 539 5.38 7.33 5.58
C ASP A 539 5.48 8.79 5.14
N TYR A 540 4.33 9.46 4.94
CA TYR A 540 4.27 10.86 4.53
C TYR A 540 4.06 11.86 5.67
N THR A 541 3.62 11.44 6.86
CA THR A 541 3.28 12.35 7.98
C THR A 541 4.23 12.19 9.16
N VAL A 542 4.50 13.29 9.87
CA VAL A 542 5.23 13.28 11.14
C VAL A 542 4.67 14.29 12.14
N MET A 543 4.62 13.89 13.42
CA MET A 543 4.42 14.80 14.56
C MET A 543 5.78 15.22 15.10
N LEU A 544 6.06 16.51 15.06
CA LEU A 544 7.28 17.12 15.56
C LEU A 544 7.11 17.60 17.00
N SER A 545 8.23 17.57 17.72
CA SER A 545 8.37 18.21 19.03
C SER A 545 8.24 19.73 18.92
N ASN A 546 7.66 20.37 19.93
CA ASN A 546 7.63 21.83 20.02
C ASN A 546 9.03 22.47 20.08
N ALA A 547 10.06 21.69 20.39
CA ALA A 547 11.43 22.15 20.36
C ALA A 547 11.84 22.59 18.95
N VAL A 548 11.40 21.90 17.89
CA VAL A 548 11.75 22.25 16.49
C VAL A 548 11.31 23.67 16.12
N VAL A 549 10.20 24.14 16.70
CA VAL A 549 9.62 25.46 16.36
C VAL A 549 10.00 26.56 17.36
N THR A 550 10.62 26.23 18.49
CA THR A 550 10.98 27.19 19.55
C THR A 550 12.49 27.28 19.76
N GLU A 551 13.02 28.48 20.00
CA GLU A 551 14.45 28.63 20.30
C GLU A 551 14.86 27.82 21.53
N GLN A 552 16.01 27.16 21.43
CA GLN A 552 16.63 26.41 22.51
C GLN A 552 17.99 26.99 22.86
N LYS A 553 18.38 26.91 24.13
CA LYS A 553 19.72 27.33 24.60
C LYS A 553 20.85 26.42 24.08
N PHE A 554 20.52 25.24 23.55
CA PHE A 554 21.47 24.24 23.06
C PHE A 554 20.98 23.62 21.76
N ASP A 555 21.89 23.22 20.88
CA ASP A 555 21.63 22.64 19.56
C ASP A 555 21.06 21.20 19.66
N ARG A 556 19.74 21.11 19.94
CA ARG A 556 19.05 19.83 20.22
C ARG A 556 18.18 19.31 19.08
N HIS A 557 18.03 20.07 18.00
CA HIS A 557 17.15 19.70 16.88
C HIS A 557 17.70 18.67 15.87
N PRO A 558 19.01 18.37 15.76
CA PRO A 558 19.48 17.50 14.67
C PRO A 558 18.78 16.13 14.58
N THR A 559 18.38 15.55 15.72
CA THR A 559 17.64 14.27 15.76
C THR A 559 16.16 14.44 15.41
N GLU A 560 15.53 15.53 15.85
CA GLU A 560 14.13 15.82 15.55
C GLU A 560 13.95 16.18 14.06
N LEU A 561 14.90 16.93 13.48
CA LEU A 561 14.94 17.25 12.05
C LEU A 561 15.13 16.00 11.20
N ALA A 562 15.83 14.96 11.69
CA ALA A 562 15.99 13.70 10.96
C ALA A 562 14.64 13.00 10.71
N ALA A 563 13.61 13.29 11.50
CA ALA A 563 12.27 12.74 11.33
C ALA A 563 11.51 13.33 10.12
N LEU A 564 11.95 14.49 9.60
CA LEU A 564 11.37 15.16 8.43
C LEU A 564 11.76 14.49 7.09
N VAL A 565 12.76 13.62 7.08
CA VAL A 565 13.26 13.02 5.83
C VAL A 565 12.16 12.21 5.16
N GLY A 566 11.78 12.61 3.94
CA GLY A 566 10.74 11.97 3.14
C GLY A 566 9.30 12.23 3.60
N LYS A 567 9.10 13.14 4.58
CA LYS A 567 7.77 13.53 5.07
C LYS A 567 7.23 14.69 4.25
N ARG A 568 5.93 14.64 3.94
CA ARG A 568 5.17 15.63 3.19
C ARG A 568 4.25 16.50 4.05
N LEU A 569 3.79 15.97 5.18
CA LEU A 569 3.06 16.73 6.20
C LEU A 569 3.79 16.67 7.54
N ALA A 570 4.21 17.83 8.04
CA ALA A 570 4.77 17.98 9.37
C ALA A 570 3.78 18.71 10.27
N ARG A 571 3.53 18.16 11.45
CA ARG A 571 2.58 18.72 12.42
C ARG A 571 3.24 18.99 13.74
N VAL A 572 2.84 20.08 14.40
CA VAL A 572 3.27 20.40 15.76
C VAL A 572 2.02 20.65 16.58
N SER A 573 1.90 19.99 17.73
CA SER A 573 0.84 20.24 18.70
C SER A 573 1.38 21.08 19.85
N GLU A 574 0.61 22.06 20.29
CA GLU A 574 0.82 22.80 21.54
C GLU A 574 2.14 23.59 21.57
N ILE A 575 2.07 24.86 21.18
CA ILE A 575 3.19 25.79 21.37
C ILE A 575 3.14 26.34 22.79
N PRO A 576 4.27 26.34 23.54
CA PRO A 576 4.37 27.03 24.81
C PRO A 576 4.15 28.53 24.62
N VAL A 577 3.28 29.12 25.45
CA VAL A 577 3.07 30.57 25.47
C VAL A 577 4.40 31.26 25.83
N ALA A 578 4.73 32.33 25.11
CA ALA A 578 5.87 33.23 25.38
C ALA A 578 7.29 32.69 25.11
N LYS A 579 7.46 31.66 24.27
CA LYS A 579 8.79 31.30 23.73
C LYS A 579 9.09 31.99 22.40
N ALA A 580 10.36 32.34 22.19
CA ALA A 580 10.84 32.84 20.91
C ALA A 580 10.82 31.73 19.84
N TRP A 581 10.61 32.14 18.59
CA TRP A 581 10.55 31.24 17.44
C TRP A 581 11.93 30.86 16.94
N ALA A 582 12.13 29.60 16.59
CA ALA A 582 13.33 29.16 15.89
C ALA A 582 13.29 29.62 14.41
N GLU A 583 13.37 30.94 14.20
CA GLU A 583 13.13 31.57 12.89
C GLU A 583 13.97 30.91 11.81
N ALA A 584 15.30 30.87 11.98
CA ALA A 584 16.23 30.34 10.99
C ALA A 584 15.84 28.93 10.53
N THR A 585 15.60 28.01 11.47
CA THR A 585 15.17 26.63 11.19
C THR A 585 13.85 26.60 10.41
N LEU A 586 12.87 27.42 10.81
CA LEU A 586 11.58 27.49 10.15
C LEU A 586 11.65 28.11 8.75
N LYS A 587 12.53 29.10 8.54
CA LYS A 587 12.81 29.67 7.20
C LYS A 587 13.40 28.59 6.29
N GLN A 588 14.31 27.77 6.81
CA GLN A 588 14.89 26.66 6.05
C GLN A 588 13.88 25.56 5.72
N ILE A 589 13.06 25.15 6.70
CA ILE A 589 11.99 24.14 6.50
C ILE A 589 10.99 24.61 5.44
N THR A 590 10.46 25.83 5.61
CA THR A 590 9.43 26.37 4.69
C THR A 590 10.01 26.82 3.35
N GLY A 591 11.30 27.20 3.31
CA GLY A 591 12.00 27.60 2.08
C GLY A 591 12.44 26.44 1.21
N GLY A 592 12.57 25.23 1.77
CA GLY A 592 13.19 24.11 1.05
C GLY A 592 14.72 24.20 1.01
N ASP A 593 15.34 24.84 2.01
CA ASP A 593 16.80 24.94 2.10
C ASP A 593 17.39 23.65 2.72
N PRO A 594 18.60 23.21 2.32
CA PRO A 594 19.23 22.03 2.90
C PRO A 594 19.41 22.16 4.43
N LEU A 595 18.95 21.13 5.15
CA LEU A 595 19.06 21.00 6.61
C LEU A 595 20.08 19.91 6.95
N THR A 596 20.87 20.16 8.00
CA THR A 596 21.73 19.13 8.59
C THR A 596 21.00 18.44 9.73
N ALA A 597 20.94 17.11 9.69
CA ALA A 597 20.32 16.29 10.71
C ALA A 597 21.23 15.13 11.09
N ARG A 598 20.95 14.44 12.20
CA ARG A 598 21.68 13.23 12.60
C ARG A 598 20.74 12.24 13.26
N HIS A 599 20.87 10.97 12.92
CA HIS A 599 20.22 9.93 13.73
C HIS A 599 20.97 9.77 15.06
N MET A 600 20.27 9.27 16.08
CA MET A 600 20.88 9.13 17.40
C MET A 600 22.09 8.20 17.35
N ARG A 601 23.27 8.73 17.72
CA ARG A 601 24.58 8.05 17.68
C ARG A 601 25.04 7.66 16.25
N GLN A 602 24.67 8.45 15.24
CA GLN A 602 25.13 8.30 13.87
C GLN A 602 25.73 9.59 13.35
N ASP A 603 26.44 9.50 12.22
CA ASP A 603 27.03 10.65 11.54
C ASP A 603 25.95 11.62 11.02
N PRO A 604 26.24 12.93 10.99
CA PRO A 604 25.34 13.91 10.42
C PRO A 604 25.19 13.71 8.91
N PHE A 605 24.00 14.02 8.39
CA PHE A 605 23.68 14.01 6.98
C PHE A 605 22.88 15.26 6.61
N VAL A 606 22.91 15.62 5.33
CA VAL A 606 22.19 16.78 4.79
C VAL A 606 21.00 16.28 3.96
N PHE A 607 19.85 16.92 4.11
CA PHE A 607 18.68 16.65 3.28
C PHE A 607 17.88 17.93 3.03
N THR A 608 17.08 17.94 1.96
CA THR A 608 16.16 19.03 1.67
C THR A 608 14.77 18.70 2.23
N PRO A 609 14.16 19.57 3.05
CA PRO A 609 12.82 19.35 3.57
C PRO A 609 11.79 19.40 2.43
N GLN A 610 10.85 18.46 2.45
CA GLN A 610 9.78 18.33 1.46
C GLN A 610 8.42 18.29 2.16
N CYS A 611 8.15 19.23 3.07
CA CYS A 611 6.93 19.18 3.88
C CYS A 611 6.19 20.52 4.00
N THR A 612 4.87 20.43 4.10
CA THR A 612 4.02 21.50 4.62
C THR A 612 3.97 21.41 6.14
N LEU A 613 4.31 22.51 6.83
CA LEU A 613 4.28 22.59 8.29
C LEU A 613 2.96 23.22 8.77
N ILE A 614 2.21 22.47 9.58
CA ILE A 614 0.97 22.93 10.20
C ILE A 614 1.09 22.85 11.72
N ILE A 615 0.89 23.97 12.39
CA ILE A 615 0.93 24.06 13.84
C ILE A 615 -0.49 24.16 14.39
N ASP A 616 -0.83 23.21 15.25
CA ASP A 616 -2.06 23.20 16.02
C ASP A 616 -1.89 24.09 17.26
N ALA A 617 -2.60 25.22 17.27
CA ALA A 617 -2.47 26.26 18.28
C ALA A 617 -3.83 26.62 18.90
N ASN A 618 -3.92 26.57 20.23
CA ASN A 618 -5.12 27.05 20.95
C ASN A 618 -5.06 28.55 21.21
N ASN A 619 -3.85 29.02 21.53
CA ASN A 619 -3.54 30.43 21.61
C ASN A 619 -2.66 30.78 20.42
N ALA A 620 -2.91 31.93 19.85
CA ALA A 620 -2.17 32.38 18.71
C ALA A 620 -0.70 32.69 19.08
N PRO A 621 0.23 32.55 18.12
CA PRO A 621 1.67 32.58 18.39
C PRO A 621 2.15 33.98 18.79
N HIS A 622 2.92 34.14 19.86
CA HIS A 622 3.55 35.44 20.12
C HIS A 622 4.60 35.78 19.06
N VAL A 623 4.43 36.92 18.38
CA VAL A 623 5.20 37.32 17.19
C VAL A 623 6.21 38.44 17.50
N ARG A 624 6.69 38.51 18.76
CA ARG A 624 7.61 39.56 19.22
C ARG A 624 8.98 39.44 18.53
N GLY A 625 9.45 40.54 17.95
CA GLY A 625 10.83 40.68 17.45
C GLY A 625 11.14 39.93 16.16
N ILE A 626 10.15 39.32 15.51
CA ILE A 626 10.39 38.60 14.26
C ILE A 626 10.44 39.53 13.04
N ASP A 627 11.23 39.15 12.04
CA ASP A 627 11.39 39.94 10.82
C ASP A 627 10.19 39.84 9.86
N GLU A 628 10.13 40.77 8.91
CA GLU A 628 9.06 40.81 7.90
C GLU A 628 9.07 39.56 7.00
N ALA A 629 10.25 39.00 6.73
CA ALA A 629 10.40 37.78 5.95
C ALA A 629 9.72 36.58 6.62
N PHE A 630 9.79 36.45 7.95
CA PHE A 630 9.06 35.44 8.70
C PHE A 630 7.57 35.76 8.78
N ARG A 631 7.19 37.03 9.02
CA ARG A 631 5.78 37.46 9.06
C ARG A 631 5.02 37.07 7.80
N ARG A 632 5.62 37.23 6.62
CA ARG A 632 5.01 36.88 5.31
C ARG A 632 4.74 35.38 5.13
N ARG A 633 5.40 34.51 5.91
CA ARG A 633 5.17 33.05 5.86
C ARG A 633 3.98 32.62 6.70
N ILE A 634 3.58 33.40 7.70
CA ILE A 634 2.52 33.02 8.64
C ILE A 634 1.16 33.10 7.95
N GLN A 635 0.38 32.02 8.02
CA GLN A 635 -1.03 31.97 7.61
C GLN A 635 -1.87 31.39 8.74
N ILE A 636 -2.82 32.16 9.26
CA ILE A 636 -3.68 31.76 10.38
C ILE A 636 -5.05 31.33 9.85
N ILE A 637 -5.33 30.05 10.01
CA ILE A 637 -6.59 29.42 9.60
C ILE A 637 -7.58 29.52 10.77
N PRO A 638 -8.69 30.26 10.61
CA PRO A 638 -9.66 30.44 11.67
C PRO A 638 -10.52 29.18 11.84
N PHE A 639 -10.50 28.59 13.04
CA PHE A 639 -11.47 27.58 13.49
C PHE A 639 -12.36 28.20 14.59
N ASP A 640 -13.20 29.15 14.18
CA ASP A 640 -14.01 30.02 15.06
C ASP A 640 -15.34 29.40 15.52
N VAL A 641 -15.55 28.12 15.23
CA VAL A 641 -16.76 27.38 15.62
C VAL A 641 -16.53 26.74 16.97
N THR A 642 -17.49 26.85 17.88
CA THR A 642 -17.51 26.06 19.12
C THR A 642 -18.62 25.02 19.03
N ILE A 643 -18.25 23.75 18.95
CA ILE A 643 -19.19 22.64 18.87
C ILE A 643 -19.70 22.32 20.28
N SER A 644 -21.00 22.53 20.49
CA SER A 644 -21.65 22.28 21.77
C SER A 644 -21.61 20.78 22.14
N PRO A 645 -21.61 20.41 23.44
CA PRO A 645 -21.49 19.01 23.87
C PRO A 645 -22.49 18.07 23.23
N ASN A 646 -23.71 18.54 23.06
CA ASN A 646 -24.81 17.74 22.53
C ASN A 646 -24.71 17.53 21.01
N ARG A 647 -23.83 18.26 20.32
CA ARG A 647 -23.54 18.10 18.89
C ARG A 647 -22.24 17.34 18.61
N VAL A 648 -21.45 17.05 19.65
CA VAL A 648 -20.23 16.25 19.47
C VAL A 648 -20.62 14.82 19.16
N ASP A 649 -20.27 14.37 17.96
CA ASP A 649 -20.40 12.98 17.54
C ASP A 649 -19.14 12.21 17.97
N PRO A 650 -19.21 11.35 19.01
CA PRO A 650 -18.03 10.60 19.49
C PRO A 650 -17.54 9.57 18.48
N ASP A 651 -18.40 9.11 17.56
CA ASP A 651 -18.05 8.12 16.54
C ASP A 651 -17.50 8.76 15.26
N LEU A 652 -17.45 10.10 15.18
CA LEU A 652 -16.98 10.82 14.00
C LEU A 652 -15.60 10.33 13.52
N PRO A 653 -14.57 10.13 14.38
CA PRO A 653 -13.29 9.61 13.91
C PRO A 653 -13.41 8.23 13.23
N ALA A 654 -14.26 7.34 13.74
CA ALA A 654 -14.50 6.03 13.13
C ALA A 654 -15.26 6.13 11.80
N LYS A 655 -16.22 7.07 11.70
CA LYS A 655 -16.94 7.37 10.45
C LYS A 655 -15.99 7.91 9.37
N LEU A 656 -15.13 8.87 9.73
CA LEU A 656 -14.13 9.44 8.81
C LEU A 656 -13.10 8.40 8.37
N ARG A 657 -12.70 7.47 9.26
CA ARG A 657 -11.81 6.35 8.89
C ARG A 657 -12.44 5.42 7.86
N ARG A 658 -13.75 5.18 7.92
CA ARG A 658 -14.48 4.41 6.88
C ARG A 658 -14.53 5.16 5.55
N GLU A 659 -14.53 6.49 5.59
CA GLU A 659 -14.48 7.36 4.41
C GLU A 659 -13.05 7.66 3.92
N ALA A 660 -12.02 7.08 4.54
CA ALA A 660 -10.61 7.39 4.24
C ALA A 660 -10.25 7.30 2.74
N PRO A 661 -10.66 6.25 1.98
CA PRO A 661 -10.39 6.21 0.53
C PRO A 661 -10.98 7.41 -0.23
N MET A 662 -12.20 7.83 0.11
CA MET A 662 -12.93 8.91 -0.56
C MET A 662 -12.34 10.27 -0.15
N ILE A 663 -11.90 10.41 1.10
CA ILE A 663 -11.17 11.59 1.56
C ILE A 663 -9.78 11.66 0.89
N LEU A 664 -9.11 10.52 0.64
CA LEU A 664 -7.88 10.50 -0.15
C LEU A 664 -8.11 10.98 -1.58
N ALA A 665 -9.20 10.56 -2.23
CA ALA A 665 -9.57 11.08 -3.55
C ALA A 665 -9.79 12.62 -3.51
N TRP A 666 -10.45 13.12 -2.45
CA TRP A 666 -10.62 14.56 -2.21
C TRP A 666 -9.29 15.30 -2.00
N ILE A 667 -8.31 14.70 -1.30
CA ILE A 667 -6.95 15.24 -1.14
C ILE A 667 -6.23 15.31 -2.50
N VAL A 668 -6.32 14.24 -3.30
CA VAL A 668 -5.71 14.17 -4.65
C VAL A 668 -6.28 15.24 -5.57
N GLU A 669 -7.59 15.41 -5.58
CA GLU A 669 -8.25 16.50 -6.33
C GLU A 669 -7.77 17.87 -5.84
N GLY A 670 -7.59 18.03 -4.52
CA GLY A 670 -6.99 19.22 -3.92
C GLY A 670 -5.57 19.51 -4.42
N ALA A 671 -4.76 18.47 -4.62
CA ALA A 671 -3.41 18.61 -5.12
C ALA A 671 -3.40 19.07 -6.59
N ALA A 672 -4.31 18.54 -7.41
CA ALA A 672 -4.49 18.98 -8.80
C ALA A 672 -4.99 20.45 -8.87
N LYS A 673 -5.93 20.82 -8.00
CA LYS A 673 -6.40 22.22 -7.85
C LYS A 673 -5.26 23.16 -7.44
N TRP A 674 -4.42 22.74 -6.49
CA TRP A 674 -3.24 23.50 -6.09
C TRP A 674 -2.22 23.61 -7.25
N CYS A 675 -1.93 22.53 -7.97
CA CYS A 675 -1.00 22.56 -9.10
C CYS A 675 -1.43 23.57 -10.19
N SER A 676 -2.74 23.70 -10.41
CA SER A 676 -3.28 24.62 -11.43
C SER A 676 -3.39 26.08 -10.97
N SER A 677 -3.64 26.33 -9.68
CA SER A 677 -4.04 27.66 -9.22
C SER A 677 -3.37 28.18 -7.95
N GLY A 678 -2.44 27.41 -7.38
CA GLY A 678 -1.82 27.67 -6.08
C GLY A 678 -2.81 27.53 -4.93
N LEU A 679 -2.42 28.00 -3.75
CA LEU A 679 -3.28 27.88 -2.57
C LEU A 679 -4.52 28.77 -2.59
N ARG A 680 -4.56 29.87 -3.35
CA ARG A 680 -5.65 30.89 -3.35
C ARG A 680 -6.20 31.15 -1.94
N ILE A 681 -5.41 31.83 -1.12
CA ILE A 681 -5.74 32.11 0.28
C ILE A 681 -7.02 32.97 0.35
N PRO A 682 -8.05 32.54 1.08
CA PRO A 682 -9.32 33.25 1.17
C PRO A 682 -9.19 34.52 2.03
N LYS A 683 -10.15 35.44 1.88
CA LYS A 683 -10.16 36.70 2.63
C LYS A 683 -10.25 36.47 4.14
N CYS A 684 -10.99 35.47 4.60
CA CYS A 684 -11.11 35.15 6.02
C CYS A 684 -9.74 34.81 6.65
N VAL A 685 -8.92 33.98 5.99
CA VAL A 685 -7.56 33.65 6.43
C VAL A 685 -6.64 34.86 6.38
N THR A 686 -6.70 35.64 5.29
CA THR A 686 -5.87 36.85 5.14
C THR A 686 -6.20 37.88 6.23
N ASN A 687 -7.49 38.13 6.48
CA ASN A 687 -7.95 39.07 7.49
C ASN A 687 -7.59 38.62 8.91
N THR A 688 -7.80 37.33 9.22
CA THR A 688 -7.43 36.77 10.54
C THR A 688 -5.92 36.86 10.75
N THR A 689 -5.12 36.57 9.74
CA THR A 689 -3.66 36.69 9.79
C THR A 689 -3.22 38.13 10.02
N SER A 690 -3.71 39.08 9.21
CA SER A 690 -3.36 40.51 9.33
C SER A 690 -3.80 41.07 10.68
N SER A 691 -5.06 40.84 11.08
CA SER A 691 -5.58 41.31 12.37
C SER A 691 -4.75 40.78 13.54
N TYR A 692 -4.31 39.52 13.45
CA TYR A 692 -3.48 38.93 14.49
C TYR A 692 -2.07 39.53 14.53
N LEU A 693 -1.42 39.69 13.38
CA LEU A 693 -0.09 40.29 13.30
C LEU A 693 -0.10 41.76 13.74
N ASP A 694 -1.17 42.50 13.44
CA ASP A 694 -1.37 43.88 13.88
C ASP A 694 -1.53 43.95 15.41
N GLN A 695 -2.29 43.02 16.02
CA GLN A 695 -2.40 42.89 17.48
C GLN A 695 -1.08 42.49 18.17
N GLN A 696 -0.10 41.98 17.43
CA GLN A 696 1.22 41.62 17.96
C GLN A 696 2.31 42.63 17.58
N ASP A 697 2.01 43.69 16.81
CA ASP A 697 2.96 44.76 16.51
C ASP A 697 3.08 45.72 17.71
N GLU A 698 3.89 45.30 18.67
CA GLU A 698 4.20 46.05 19.89
C GLU A 698 4.76 47.45 19.59
N PHE A 699 5.52 47.61 18.50
CA PHE A 699 6.06 48.91 18.12
C PHE A 699 4.97 49.84 17.56
N ARG A 700 4.00 49.28 16.83
CA ARG A 700 2.82 50.05 16.39
C ARG A 700 1.94 50.43 17.56
N GLN A 701 1.71 49.53 18.52
CA GLN A 701 1.01 49.85 19.77
C GLN A 701 1.73 50.95 20.55
N PHE A 702 3.06 50.89 20.64
CA PHE A 702 3.86 51.96 21.21
C PHE A 702 3.61 53.31 20.52
N LEU A 703 3.68 53.36 19.18
CA LEU A 703 3.43 54.59 18.44
C LEU A 703 2.01 55.10 18.64
N ASP A 704 1.02 54.22 18.54
CA ASP A 704 -0.40 54.56 18.67
C ASP A 704 -0.76 54.99 20.11
N GLU A 705 -0.13 54.43 21.13
CA GLU A 705 -0.38 54.82 22.53
C GLU A 705 0.37 56.08 22.96
N ARG A 706 1.59 56.29 22.43
CA ARG A 706 2.48 57.37 22.89
C ARG A 706 2.51 58.59 21.97
N PHE A 707 2.00 58.50 20.74
CA PHE A 707 2.07 59.58 19.76
C PHE A 707 0.77 59.78 18.98
N ASP A 708 0.52 61.02 18.57
CA ASP A 708 -0.43 61.41 17.54
C ASP A 708 0.30 61.63 16.21
N LEU A 709 -0.34 61.27 15.10
CA LEU A 709 0.19 61.54 13.75
C LEU A 709 -0.09 62.99 13.38
N ASP A 710 0.97 63.82 13.32
CA ASP A 710 0.89 65.20 12.86
C ASP A 710 2.03 65.48 11.87
N PRO A 711 1.73 65.64 10.56
CA PRO A 711 2.73 65.90 9.52
C PRO A 711 3.62 67.13 9.75
N LYS A 712 3.19 68.08 10.59
CA LYS A 712 3.93 69.31 10.89
C LYS A 712 4.89 69.16 12.07
N GLU A 713 4.70 68.14 12.90
CA GLU A 713 5.47 67.92 14.12
C GLU A 713 6.62 66.94 13.89
N TRP A 714 7.54 66.90 14.86
CA TRP A 714 8.62 65.93 14.89
C TRP A 714 9.01 65.59 16.33
N VAL A 715 9.55 64.39 16.53
CA VAL A 715 10.07 63.93 17.82
C VAL A 715 11.57 63.66 17.71
N ASP A 716 12.35 64.12 18.70
CA ASP A 716 13.77 63.81 18.76
C ASP A 716 14.05 62.39 19.27
N ASN A 717 15.19 61.83 18.88
CA ASN A 717 15.57 60.46 19.19
C ASN A 717 15.62 60.15 20.69
N ALA A 718 15.95 61.14 21.54
CA ALA A 718 16.03 60.93 22.98
C ALA A 718 14.62 60.76 23.56
N THR A 719 13.69 61.66 23.22
CA THR A 719 12.27 61.55 23.62
C THR A 719 11.64 60.26 23.09
N LEU A 720 11.90 59.89 21.83
CA LEU A 720 11.37 58.65 21.25
C LEU A 720 11.85 57.42 22.03
N ARG A 721 13.12 57.38 22.42
CA ARG A 721 13.69 56.28 23.21
C ARG A 721 13.18 56.25 24.64
N GLU A 722 13.02 57.41 25.25
CA GLU A 722 12.47 57.54 26.60
C GLU A 722 11.03 57.01 26.64
N GLN A 723 10.18 57.47 25.71
CA GLN A 723 8.79 56.99 25.59
C GLN A 723 8.72 55.48 25.31
N HIS A 724 9.62 54.96 24.47
CA HIS A 724 9.72 53.51 24.22
C HIS A 724 10.17 52.74 25.46
N THR A 725 11.12 53.26 26.23
CA THR A 725 11.59 52.65 27.48
C THR A 725 10.44 52.56 28.47
N TYR A 726 9.72 53.66 28.65
CA TYR A 726 8.54 53.70 29.52
C TYR A 726 7.45 52.71 29.09
N PHE A 727 7.16 52.63 27.80
CA PHE A 727 6.22 51.65 27.24
C PHE A 727 6.64 50.20 27.47
N MET A 728 7.93 49.89 27.35
CA MET A 728 8.43 48.54 27.62
C MET A 728 8.40 48.20 29.11
N ASP A 729 8.72 49.17 29.99
CA ASP A 729 8.71 48.97 31.44
C ASP A 729 7.30 48.68 31.96
N GLU A 730 6.26 49.40 31.48
CA GLU A 730 4.85 49.13 31.81
C GLU A 730 4.40 47.70 31.46
N ARG A 731 5.04 47.09 30.46
CA ARG A 731 4.72 45.75 29.95
C ARG A 731 5.70 44.66 30.40
N GLY A 732 6.59 44.98 31.34
CA GLY A 732 7.63 44.06 31.85
C GLY A 732 8.63 43.60 30.78
N GLY A 733 8.79 44.39 29.72
CA GLY A 733 9.70 44.12 28.60
C GLY A 733 11.05 44.82 28.74
N HIS A 734 11.97 44.58 27.80
CA HIS A 734 13.28 45.23 27.77
C HIS A 734 13.31 46.36 26.73
N SER A 735 13.86 47.52 27.10
CA SER A 735 13.98 48.65 26.18
C SER A 735 14.90 48.35 24.99
N TRP A 736 14.51 48.84 23.81
CA TRP A 736 15.30 48.66 22.60
C TRP A 736 16.41 49.70 22.52
N LYS A 737 17.53 49.33 21.87
CA LYS A 737 18.60 50.27 21.55
C LYS A 737 18.13 51.26 20.47
N GLN A 738 18.66 52.48 20.49
CA GLN A 738 18.26 53.56 19.57
C GLN A 738 18.27 53.16 18.08
N HIS A 739 19.25 52.38 17.66
CA HIS A 739 19.38 51.98 16.26
C HIS A 739 18.26 51.04 15.82
N HIS A 740 17.78 50.12 16.67
CA HIS A 740 16.62 49.27 16.38
C HIS A 740 15.33 50.09 16.25
N ILE A 741 15.09 51.02 17.19
CA ILE A 741 13.95 51.95 17.12
C ILE A 741 13.99 52.75 15.80
N SER A 742 15.18 53.24 15.43
CA SER A 742 15.40 54.00 14.20
C SER A 742 15.19 53.18 12.92
N GLU A 743 15.51 51.88 12.97
CA GLU A 743 15.28 50.97 11.86
C GLU A 743 13.77 50.71 11.65
N GLU A 744 13.05 50.47 12.74
CA GLU A 744 11.62 50.20 12.73
C GLU A 744 10.78 51.42 12.32
N MET A 745 11.24 52.63 12.66
CA MET A 745 10.70 53.89 12.13
C MET A 745 10.86 54.00 10.60
N ARG A 746 12.04 53.66 10.08
CA ARG A 746 12.31 53.71 8.63
C ARG A 746 11.48 52.68 7.87
N LYS A 747 11.37 51.45 8.40
CA LYS A 747 10.53 50.38 7.81
C LYS A 747 9.06 50.79 7.68
N ARG A 748 8.57 51.62 8.61
CA ARG A 748 7.19 52.14 8.62
C ARG A 748 7.01 53.46 7.86
N GLY A 749 8.04 53.90 7.13
CA GLY A 749 7.94 55.04 6.22
C GLY A 749 8.10 56.42 6.88
N PHE A 750 8.49 56.49 8.16
CA PHE A 750 8.77 57.78 8.80
C PHE A 750 10.06 58.40 8.24
N VAL A 751 10.07 59.72 8.09
CA VAL A 751 11.20 60.46 7.52
C VAL A 751 12.09 61.02 8.63
N SER A 752 13.37 60.65 8.62
CA SER A 752 14.34 61.19 9.57
C SER A 752 14.59 62.67 9.29
N CYS A 753 14.65 63.49 10.34
CA CYS A 753 14.94 64.92 10.26
C CYS A 753 15.98 65.36 11.28
N LYS A 754 16.49 66.57 11.08
CA LYS A 754 17.42 67.24 11.99
C LYS A 754 16.91 68.65 12.26
N SER A 755 16.93 69.07 13.51
CA SER A 755 16.63 70.45 13.93
C SER A 755 17.68 70.87 14.95
N GLY A 756 18.47 71.90 14.62
CA GLY A 756 19.64 72.30 15.40
C GLY A 756 20.66 71.16 15.55
N SER A 757 21.02 70.81 16.78
CA SER A 757 21.92 69.69 17.12
C SER A 757 21.20 68.33 17.26
N LYS A 758 19.86 68.32 17.32
CA LYS A 758 19.05 67.12 17.57
C LYS A 758 18.65 66.42 16.26
N ARG A 759 18.61 65.07 16.30
CA ARG A 759 18.11 64.20 15.22
C ARG A 759 16.82 63.52 15.68
N GLY A 760 15.88 63.31 14.77
CA GLY A 760 14.56 62.79 15.08
C GLY A 760 13.77 62.35 13.86
N TRP A 761 12.45 62.30 14.00
CA TRP A 761 11.52 61.80 12.99
C TRP A 761 10.32 62.73 12.84
N ARG A 762 9.93 63.03 11.60
CA ARG A 762 8.73 63.84 11.29
C ARG A 762 7.46 63.03 11.39
N GLY A 763 6.33 63.72 11.60
CA GLY A 763 5.00 63.11 11.53
C GLY A 763 4.48 62.61 12.87
N LEU A 764 5.18 62.88 13.97
CA LEU A 764 4.84 62.38 15.31
C LEU A 764 4.83 63.51 16.33
N LYS A 765 3.77 63.57 17.12
CA LYS A 765 3.62 64.44 18.28
C LYS A 765 3.41 63.58 19.53
N PRO A 766 4.21 63.70 20.60
CA PRO A 766 3.99 62.94 21.83
C PRO A 766 2.59 63.22 22.41
N LYS A 767 1.87 62.16 22.78
CA LYS A 767 0.63 62.25 23.56
C LYS A 767 0.97 62.69 24.98
N ILE A 768 0.15 63.58 25.53
CA ILE A 768 0.31 64.04 26.91
C ILE A 768 -0.27 62.94 27.83
N THR A 769 0.56 62.03 28.31
CA THR A 769 0.14 60.98 29.25
C THR A 769 0.06 61.55 30.68
N PRO A 770 -0.99 61.26 31.49
CA PRO A 770 -1.19 61.88 32.82
C PRO A 770 -0.08 61.65 33.85
N GLN A 771 0.85 60.72 33.62
CA GLN A 771 1.94 60.40 34.56
C GLN A 771 3.21 61.24 34.37
N VAL A 772 3.33 62.04 33.31
CA VAL A 772 4.47 62.97 33.14
C VAL A 772 4.33 64.21 34.04
N ALA A 773 3.18 64.41 34.69
CA ALA A 773 2.95 65.48 35.66
C ALA A 773 3.67 65.29 37.02
N MET A 774 4.38 64.18 37.24
CA MET A 774 5.13 63.91 38.48
C MET A 774 6.64 63.75 38.28
N MET A 775 7.25 64.57 37.43
CA MET A 775 8.69 64.83 37.52
C MET A 775 8.96 66.33 37.76
N PRO A 776 9.70 66.69 38.83
CA PRO A 776 10.13 68.07 39.06
C PRO A 776 11.25 68.39 38.07
N GLY A 777 11.04 69.33 37.15
CA GLY A 777 12.15 69.86 36.34
C GLY A 777 11.82 70.45 34.96
N LEU A 778 10.60 70.35 34.46
CA LEU A 778 10.21 71.05 33.22
C LEU A 778 9.13 72.08 33.55
N SER A 779 9.56 73.31 33.80
CA SER A 779 8.69 74.50 33.84
C SER A 779 8.33 74.95 32.41
N PRO A 780 7.17 75.60 32.25
CA PRO A 780 6.38 75.62 31.02
C PRO A 780 6.99 76.36 29.83
#